data_AF-A0A960BTS1-F1
#
_entry.id   AF-A0A960BTS1-F1
#
_cell.length_a   1.000
_cell.length_b   1.000
_cell.length_c   1.000
_cell.angle_alpha   90.00
_cell.angle_beta   90.00
_cell.angle_gamma   90.00
#
_symmetry.space_group_name_H-M   'P 1'
#
loop_
_entity.id
_entity.type
_entity.pdbx_description
1 polymer ?
#
loop_
_entity_poly.entity_id
_entity_poly.type
_entity_poly.pdbx_seq_one_letter_code
_entity_poly.pdbx_strand_id
1 'polypeptide(L)'
;MPPLDPPMTGTPAAPRRGGTLRTSTALPAPASDAQPPATAVGLTAQLTSEPSPAASESASPATSAPSALTTAPARRAAASTRGIASILDNRTPTANPTQIGQNGNVVTGVLNATDADDDRVTYSVIEGPQHGTVTIGSDGGYIYTADPALASTGTVDSFRVSVSDAGSGFHMHGLMGLLNLLTFGLIGSSGHTSTATVGVTVAPFGTSTPLNRPPTGTADVGEPDPVTGVVTGAVLGVDPDGDTLTYSAPASTAKGAISIGVGDGQFSYTPTPAARQNSADPQDGFTVTIADGRGGTAAVLVVVPIAPAVAAPDPDPEPDPDPEPDPEPGGPLTAFPGAEGFGAYATGGRDGTVIYVTNLNDSGPGSLQWAIDQPGPKYILFKVSGVINTQIHLTNGDVTIAGQTSPGGITIRGFVTDETPYQDQTVRAPSDFAENWIMQHIRIRPGQGDYSDDGLRLRYTRNAIVDHVSIGNATDEAIEISYSNNITVQNTLIAETIGGHSQYGGVLMNYSNPAHGFGLDNVSLHHNIFNRIEGRLPEGSRESSAAANSTMNFEMSNNLYWDPRFFVALAPDTGSLTGPGGNPYPIYWNLNAVNNYFMTSGSFPYGMFDDQITRSSGNRLYLSGNQMNRYPGRTDYELFYCCNDYSTLSNDDVAALLAAQRAQKLPSRHPFPAISYTPTAQLRTALLNTAGAWPRDPMDTRLLGFVANNAISPASPNTNPAGDALLPAYSGSAPLPPTDTDNDGMPDTWEVTNGLDPTIAGANARTLSAAGYTDLEVYLHELSASRITGWA
;
A
#
# COMPACT_ATOMS: atom_id res chain seq x y z
N MET A 1 -45.09 59.01 22.11
CA MET A 1 -45.31 58.59 23.51
C MET A 1 -46.12 57.30 23.44
N PRO A 2 -45.76 56.27 24.23
CA PRO A 2 -45.92 54.86 23.82
C PRO A 2 -47.39 54.41 23.84
N PRO A 3 -47.74 53.15 23.51
CA PRO A 3 -47.12 52.11 22.67
C PRO A 3 -48.16 51.49 21.67
N LEU A 4 -47.78 50.44 20.91
CA LEU A 4 -48.45 49.12 20.83
C LEU A 4 -48.18 48.37 19.50
N ASP A 5 -47.74 47.11 19.68
CA ASP A 5 -47.75 45.92 18.79
C ASP A 5 -49.17 45.56 18.24
N PRO A 6 -49.41 44.37 17.62
CA PRO A 6 -48.88 43.69 16.41
C PRO A 6 -50.10 43.26 15.51
N PRO A 7 -50.37 42.01 15.02
CA PRO A 7 -49.62 40.89 14.40
C PRO A 7 -50.30 40.31 13.09
N MET A 8 -49.84 39.13 12.61
CA MET A 8 -50.61 37.97 12.03
C MET A 8 -50.62 37.62 10.52
N THR A 9 -49.93 36.50 10.22
CA THR A 9 -50.37 35.21 9.61
C THR A 9 -51.14 35.14 8.28
N GLY A 10 -50.73 34.17 7.44
CA GLY A 10 -51.66 33.44 6.56
C GLY A 10 -51.02 32.67 5.38
N THR A 11 -50.73 31.38 5.56
CA THR A 11 -50.75 30.32 4.52
C THR A 11 -52.22 29.89 4.25
N PRO A 12 -52.56 28.97 3.31
CA PRO A 12 -51.87 28.40 2.13
C PRO A 12 -52.77 28.35 0.85
N ALA A 13 -52.24 27.98 -0.33
CA ALA A 13 -52.93 27.13 -1.33
C ALA A 13 -52.11 26.92 -2.63
N ALA A 14 -51.93 25.65 -3.01
CA ALA A 14 -51.93 25.17 -4.40
C ALA A 14 -53.25 24.37 -4.61
N PRO A 15 -53.66 23.86 -5.80
CA PRO A 15 -52.94 23.72 -7.08
C PRO A 15 -53.78 24.00 -8.36
N ARG A 16 -53.17 23.99 -9.57
CA ARG A 16 -53.60 23.20 -10.75
C ARG A 16 -52.83 23.49 -12.05
N ARG A 17 -52.79 22.44 -12.87
CA ARG A 17 -52.10 22.17 -14.14
C ARG A 17 -52.50 23.05 -15.35
N GLY A 18 -51.55 23.18 -16.28
CA GLY A 18 -51.74 22.82 -17.70
C GLY A 18 -51.57 23.93 -18.75
N GLY A 19 -50.64 23.76 -19.69
CA GLY A 19 -50.61 24.52 -20.96
C GLY A 19 -49.27 24.55 -21.69
N THR A 20 -49.21 23.85 -22.83
CA THR A 20 -48.06 23.56 -23.71
C THR A 20 -47.71 24.64 -24.75
N LEU A 21 -46.43 24.62 -25.15
CA LEU A 21 -45.78 24.96 -26.45
C LEU A 21 -45.85 26.38 -27.03
N ARG A 22 -44.66 26.97 -27.29
CA ARG A 22 -44.15 27.21 -28.66
C ARG A 22 -42.64 27.49 -28.69
N THR A 23 -42.05 27.00 -29.78
CA THR A 23 -40.67 26.93 -30.25
C THR A 23 -39.93 28.27 -30.36
N SER A 24 -38.63 28.28 -30.03
CA SER A 24 -37.69 29.35 -30.40
C SER A 24 -36.54 28.80 -31.24
N THR A 25 -36.23 29.59 -32.27
CA THR A 25 -35.38 29.40 -33.43
C THR A 25 -33.87 29.39 -33.15
N ALA A 26 -33.13 28.67 -33.99
CA ALA A 26 -31.68 28.54 -33.98
C ALA A 26 -30.94 29.60 -34.83
N LEU A 27 -29.63 29.70 -34.53
CA LEU A 27 -28.47 30.26 -35.27
C LEU A 27 -28.08 31.74 -34.99
N PRO A 28 -26.78 32.14 -35.15
CA PRO A 28 -25.66 31.42 -35.81
C PRO A 28 -24.32 31.37 -35.05
N ALA A 29 -23.41 30.53 -35.56
CA ALA A 29 -21.99 30.39 -35.20
C ALA A 29 -21.10 31.54 -35.71
N PRO A 30 -19.88 31.72 -35.17
CA PRO A 30 -18.80 32.39 -35.88
C PRO A 30 -17.53 31.53 -36.08
N ALA A 31 -17.16 31.48 -37.37
CA ALA A 31 -15.84 31.72 -37.99
C ALA A 31 -14.57 30.92 -37.63
N SER A 32 -13.98 30.40 -38.71
CA SER A 32 -12.65 29.83 -38.92
C SER A 32 -11.51 30.85 -38.91
N ASP A 33 -10.35 30.45 -38.39
CA ASP A 33 -9.01 30.40 -39.03
C ASP A 33 -7.90 30.66 -38.00
N ALA A 34 -6.93 29.72 -37.92
CA ALA A 34 -5.49 30.01 -37.88
C ALA A 34 -4.69 28.70 -37.64
N GLN A 35 -4.09 28.22 -38.71
CA GLN A 35 -3.08 27.16 -38.74
C GLN A 35 -1.68 27.77 -38.46
N PRO A 36 -0.78 27.13 -37.68
CA PRO A 36 0.65 27.39 -37.77
C PRO A 36 1.38 26.32 -38.61
N PRO A 37 2.57 26.64 -39.15
CA PRO A 37 3.07 26.02 -40.38
C PRO A 37 3.83 24.72 -40.15
N ALA A 38 3.58 23.75 -41.03
CA ALA A 38 4.47 22.64 -41.29
C ALA A 38 5.67 23.10 -42.13
N THR A 39 6.88 22.80 -41.68
CA THR A 39 8.05 22.68 -42.56
C THR A 39 8.51 21.23 -42.54
N ALA A 40 8.20 20.52 -43.62
CA ALA A 40 8.77 19.24 -43.95
C ALA A 40 10.06 19.47 -44.75
N VAL A 41 11.15 18.83 -44.34
CA VAL A 41 12.22 18.42 -45.25
C VAL A 41 12.17 16.90 -45.29
N GLY A 42 11.81 16.38 -46.46
CA GLY A 42 11.68 14.96 -46.69
C GLY A 42 13.01 14.25 -46.85
N LEU A 43 13.03 12.97 -46.46
CA LEU A 43 13.85 11.96 -47.09
C LEU A 43 13.12 10.62 -47.04
N THR A 44 12.82 10.13 -48.23
CA THR A 44 12.20 8.85 -48.59
C THR A 44 13.14 7.69 -48.26
N ALA A 45 12.67 6.65 -47.57
CA ALA A 45 13.23 5.29 -47.70
C ALA A 45 12.20 4.24 -47.31
N GLN A 46 12.04 3.24 -48.20
CA GLN A 46 11.09 2.13 -48.13
C GLN A 46 11.36 1.15 -46.99
N LEU A 47 10.26 0.62 -46.45
CA LEU A 47 10.20 -0.60 -45.64
C LEU A 47 10.43 -1.85 -46.50
N THR A 48 11.36 -2.72 -46.09
CA THR A 48 11.18 -4.19 -46.14
C THR A 48 11.98 -4.88 -45.01
N SER A 49 11.24 -5.53 -44.10
CA SER A 49 11.50 -6.79 -43.38
C SER A 49 12.78 -7.03 -42.52
N GLU A 50 12.53 -7.13 -41.22
CA GLU A 50 13.17 -7.90 -40.10
C GLU A 50 13.55 -9.38 -40.42
N PRO A 51 14.30 -10.17 -39.57
CA PRO A 51 14.50 -10.01 -38.11
C PRO A 51 15.91 -10.27 -37.47
N SER A 52 16.09 -9.67 -36.27
CA SER A 52 16.82 -10.01 -34.99
C SER A 52 17.77 -11.24 -34.83
N PRO A 53 18.52 -11.40 -33.69
CA PRO A 53 19.29 -10.46 -32.85
C PRO A 53 20.74 -10.98 -32.53
N ALA A 54 21.63 -10.15 -31.98
CA ALA A 54 22.85 -10.67 -31.31
C ALA A 54 23.36 -9.74 -30.19
N ALA A 55 23.72 -10.41 -29.10
CA ALA A 55 24.00 -9.91 -27.77
C ALA A 55 25.29 -9.10 -27.63
N SER A 56 25.25 -8.19 -26.66
CA SER A 56 26.37 -7.55 -25.99
C SER A 56 27.17 -8.54 -25.14
N GLU A 57 28.49 -8.36 -25.07
CA GLU A 57 29.23 -8.53 -23.81
C GLU A 57 30.56 -7.79 -23.87
N SER A 58 30.75 -6.84 -22.94
CA SER A 58 32.05 -6.28 -22.57
C SER A 58 32.14 -6.29 -21.05
N ALA A 59 33.11 -7.02 -20.51
CA ALA A 59 33.37 -7.14 -19.07
C ALA A 59 34.77 -6.60 -18.73
N SER A 60 34.88 -5.98 -17.55
CA SER A 60 36.06 -5.90 -16.66
C SER A 60 35.73 -4.98 -15.46
N PRO A 61 36.48 -4.96 -14.32
CA PRO A 61 37.68 -5.74 -13.94
C PRO A 61 37.66 -6.31 -12.49
N ALA A 62 38.64 -7.15 -12.13
CA ALA A 62 39.14 -7.26 -10.75
C ALA A 62 40.63 -7.62 -10.67
N THR A 63 41.26 -7.02 -9.66
CA THR A 63 42.64 -6.81 -9.19
C THR A 63 43.58 -8.01 -8.87
N SER A 64 44.87 -7.81 -9.18
CA SER A 64 46.16 -8.06 -8.44
C SER A 64 46.70 -9.46 -8.02
N ALA A 65 47.68 -9.98 -8.80
CA ALA A 65 49.13 -10.32 -8.51
C ALA A 65 49.60 -11.27 -7.35
N PRO A 66 50.83 -11.87 -7.37
CA PRO A 66 51.75 -12.30 -8.47
C PRO A 66 52.53 -13.66 -8.29
N SER A 67 53.35 -14.01 -9.32
CA SER A 67 54.59 -14.85 -9.33
C SER A 67 54.45 -16.40 -9.43
N ALA A 68 55.28 -17.19 -10.12
CA ALA A 68 56.30 -17.04 -11.18
C ALA A 68 56.82 -18.45 -11.62
N LEU A 69 57.36 -18.55 -12.85
CA LEU A 69 58.31 -19.55 -13.43
C LEU A 69 57.85 -20.97 -13.89
N THR A 70 57.77 -21.23 -15.22
CA THR A 70 58.70 -22.00 -16.12
C THR A 70 58.60 -23.54 -16.00
N THR A 71 58.51 -24.41 -17.03
CA THR A 71 59.01 -24.47 -18.42
C THR A 71 58.38 -25.65 -19.24
N ALA A 72 58.25 -25.44 -20.56
CA ALA A 72 58.38 -26.39 -21.71
C ALA A 72 57.21 -27.35 -22.12
N PRO A 73 57.16 -27.84 -23.38
CA PRO A 73 56.90 -27.09 -24.61
C PRO A 73 55.76 -27.71 -25.47
N ALA A 74 55.46 -27.03 -26.57
CA ALA A 74 54.41 -27.32 -27.55
C ALA A 74 54.26 -28.80 -28.01
N ARG A 75 53.01 -29.27 -28.02
CA ARG A 75 52.47 -30.08 -29.13
C ARG A 75 51.22 -29.40 -29.69
N ARG A 76 51.42 -28.51 -30.67
CA ARG A 76 50.41 -28.25 -31.70
C ARG A 76 50.70 -29.20 -32.85
N ALA A 77 49.77 -30.12 -33.13
CA ALA A 77 49.36 -30.60 -34.45
C ALA A 77 48.75 -32.01 -34.35
N ALA A 78 47.42 -32.08 -34.27
CA ALA A 78 46.61 -33.19 -34.78
C ALA A 78 45.12 -32.77 -34.83
N ALA A 79 44.83 -31.67 -35.52
CA ALA A 79 43.47 -31.41 -36.00
C ALA A 79 43.39 -31.98 -37.42
N SER A 80 42.98 -33.25 -37.55
CA SER A 80 42.38 -33.81 -38.76
C SER A 80 41.91 -35.25 -38.51
N THR A 81 40.72 -35.57 -39.04
CA THR A 81 40.10 -36.91 -39.14
C THR A 81 39.59 -37.60 -37.85
N ARG A 82 38.53 -37.06 -37.23
CA ARG A 82 37.52 -37.95 -36.59
C ARG A 82 36.64 -38.51 -37.70
N GLY A 83 37.08 -39.63 -38.29
CA GLY A 83 36.41 -40.29 -39.39
C GLY A 83 35.05 -40.85 -38.97
N ILE A 84 34.24 -41.28 -39.95
CA ILE A 84 32.93 -41.94 -39.74
C ILE A 84 33.03 -43.03 -38.64
N ALA A 85 34.18 -43.70 -38.47
CA ALA A 85 34.42 -44.67 -37.40
C ALA A 85 34.23 -44.14 -35.96
N SER A 86 34.62 -42.90 -35.63
CA SER A 86 34.43 -42.37 -34.27
C SER A 86 32.98 -41.98 -33.97
N ILE A 87 32.14 -41.85 -35.01
CA ILE A 87 30.68 -41.67 -34.86
C ILE A 87 29.99 -43.03 -34.76
N LEU A 88 30.51 -44.07 -35.42
CA LEU A 88 29.86 -45.38 -35.48
C LEU A 88 30.28 -46.35 -34.36
N ASP A 89 31.49 -46.24 -33.81
CA ASP A 89 32.08 -47.15 -32.81
C ASP A 89 32.49 -46.41 -31.51
N ASN A 90 31.62 -45.53 -30.99
CA ASN A 90 31.83 -44.93 -29.65
C ASN A 90 31.74 -46.00 -28.57
N ARG A 91 32.41 -45.79 -27.45
CA ARG A 91 32.40 -46.75 -26.33
C ARG A 91 31.70 -46.17 -25.13
N THR A 92 30.85 -47.00 -24.52
CA THR A 92 30.10 -46.64 -23.32
C THR A 92 31.04 -46.15 -22.22
N PRO A 93 30.77 -44.98 -21.60
CA PRO A 93 31.58 -44.50 -20.49
C PRO A 93 31.53 -45.50 -19.34
N THR A 94 32.62 -45.63 -18.61
CA THR A 94 32.71 -46.52 -17.44
C THR A 94 32.92 -45.69 -16.18
N ALA A 95 32.53 -46.24 -15.03
CA ALA A 95 32.75 -45.61 -13.73
C ALA A 95 33.34 -46.62 -12.76
N ASN A 96 34.39 -46.20 -12.04
CA ASN A 96 35.08 -47.00 -11.04
C ASN A 96 35.14 -46.24 -9.71
N PRO A 97 34.02 -46.18 -8.97
CA PRO A 97 33.89 -45.33 -7.79
C PRO A 97 34.93 -45.67 -6.73
N THR A 98 35.50 -44.64 -6.11
CA THR A 98 36.46 -44.76 -5.02
C THR A 98 36.06 -43.84 -3.89
N GLN A 99 35.91 -44.40 -2.68
CA GLN A 99 35.72 -43.62 -1.47
C GLN A 99 37.06 -43.00 -1.05
N ILE A 100 37.06 -41.69 -0.76
CA ILE A 100 38.27 -40.91 -0.44
C ILE A 100 38.47 -40.84 1.08
N GLY A 101 37.42 -40.58 1.85
CA GLY A 101 37.54 -40.44 3.30
C GLY A 101 36.22 -40.26 4.02
N GLN A 102 36.26 -40.31 5.35
CA GLN A 102 35.13 -40.08 6.23
C GLN A 102 35.50 -39.07 7.32
N ASN A 103 34.59 -38.15 7.62
CA ASN A 103 34.65 -37.24 8.75
C ASN A 103 33.29 -37.21 9.46
N GLY A 104 33.22 -37.81 10.66
CA GLY A 104 31.96 -37.98 11.38
C GLY A 104 30.97 -38.84 10.60
N ASN A 105 29.75 -38.34 10.41
CA ASN A 105 28.71 -38.99 9.62
C ASN A 105 28.80 -38.67 8.11
N VAL A 106 29.80 -37.92 7.66
CA VAL A 106 29.96 -37.56 6.24
C VAL A 106 31.09 -38.37 5.61
N VAL A 107 30.80 -39.00 4.47
CA VAL A 107 31.73 -39.75 3.65
C VAL A 107 31.86 -39.08 2.28
N THR A 108 33.08 -38.91 1.79
CA THR A 108 33.35 -38.34 0.47
C THR A 108 34.04 -39.35 -0.43
N GLY A 109 33.77 -39.25 -1.74
CA GLY A 109 34.44 -40.05 -2.75
C GLY A 109 34.29 -39.46 -4.14
N VAL A 110 34.78 -40.19 -5.14
CA VAL A 110 34.74 -39.81 -6.55
C VAL A 110 34.28 -41.01 -7.38
N LEU A 111 33.53 -40.76 -8.46
CA LEU A 111 33.04 -41.81 -9.34
C LEU A 111 34.10 -42.33 -10.33
N ASN A 112 35.16 -41.54 -10.56
CA ASN A 112 36.22 -41.82 -11.53
C ASN A 112 35.67 -42.32 -12.87
N ALA A 113 34.73 -41.58 -13.45
CA ALA A 113 34.22 -41.95 -14.76
C ALA A 113 35.24 -41.63 -15.84
N THR A 114 35.38 -42.57 -16.77
CA THR A 114 36.25 -42.43 -17.93
C THR A 114 35.46 -42.77 -19.18
N ASP A 115 35.53 -41.88 -20.15
CA ASP A 115 35.10 -42.13 -21.51
C ASP A 115 36.34 -42.37 -22.38
N ALA A 116 36.34 -43.46 -23.13
CA ALA A 116 37.53 -43.88 -23.86
C ALA A 116 37.74 -43.08 -25.16
N ASP A 117 36.73 -42.31 -25.55
CA ASP A 117 36.67 -41.47 -26.76
C ASP A 117 36.78 -39.96 -26.41
N ASP A 118 37.00 -39.66 -25.12
CA ASP A 118 37.17 -38.33 -24.52
C ASP A 118 35.91 -37.46 -24.62
N ASP A 119 34.74 -38.10 -24.62
CA ASP A 119 33.44 -37.43 -24.59
C ASP A 119 33.10 -36.92 -23.18
N ARG A 120 32.31 -35.84 -23.14
CA ARG A 120 31.85 -35.25 -21.87
C ARG A 120 30.81 -36.17 -21.22
N VAL A 121 31.09 -36.59 -19.98
CA VAL A 121 30.17 -37.42 -19.20
C VAL A 121 29.29 -36.59 -18.26
N THR A 122 28.11 -37.13 -17.97
CA THR A 122 27.16 -36.59 -17.00
C THR A 122 26.76 -37.66 -15.99
N TYR A 123 26.38 -37.24 -14.77
CA TYR A 123 26.10 -38.11 -13.65
C TYR A 123 24.68 -37.90 -13.12
N SER A 124 23.99 -38.98 -12.77
CA SER A 124 22.73 -38.90 -12.02
C SER A 124 22.60 -40.05 -11.03
N VAL A 125 21.97 -39.79 -9.88
CA VAL A 125 21.58 -40.84 -8.93
C VAL A 125 20.29 -41.46 -9.44
N ILE A 126 20.32 -42.76 -9.70
CA ILE A 126 19.16 -43.51 -10.23
C ILE A 126 18.50 -44.39 -9.15
N GLU A 127 19.22 -44.67 -8.08
CA GLU A 127 18.68 -45.33 -6.88
C GLU A 127 19.43 -44.78 -5.66
N GLY A 128 18.70 -44.19 -4.72
CA GLY A 128 19.29 -43.58 -3.52
C GLY A 128 19.74 -44.61 -2.48
N PRO A 129 20.57 -44.21 -1.50
CA PRO A 129 21.00 -45.08 -0.40
C PRO A 129 19.86 -45.36 0.59
N GLN A 130 19.96 -46.44 1.36
CA GLN A 130 18.92 -46.82 2.33
C GLN A 130 19.06 -46.14 3.68
N HIS A 131 20.28 -45.76 4.06
CA HIS A 131 20.64 -45.27 5.38
C HIS A 131 21.47 -43.98 5.33
N GLY A 132 21.18 -43.14 4.34
CA GLY A 132 21.80 -41.84 4.21
C GLY A 132 21.19 -41.01 3.09
N THR A 133 21.88 -39.93 2.74
CA THR A 133 21.60 -39.13 1.55
C THR A 133 22.88 -38.93 0.76
N VAL A 134 22.78 -38.72 -0.55
CA VAL A 134 23.95 -38.50 -1.42
C VAL A 134 23.73 -37.33 -2.38
N THR A 135 24.78 -36.54 -2.57
CA THR A 135 24.87 -35.52 -3.62
C THR A 135 26.09 -35.78 -4.50
N ILE A 136 25.99 -35.48 -5.79
CA ILE A 136 27.06 -35.67 -6.78
C ILE A 136 27.32 -34.34 -7.50
N GLY A 137 28.57 -33.90 -7.47
CA GLY A 137 29.07 -32.73 -8.18
C GLY A 137 29.23 -32.98 -9.68
N SER A 138 29.29 -31.90 -10.46
CA SER A 138 29.50 -31.97 -11.92
C SER A 138 30.87 -32.52 -12.32
N ASP A 139 31.82 -32.56 -11.38
CA ASP A 139 33.15 -33.16 -11.51
C ASP A 139 33.18 -34.66 -11.19
N GLY A 140 32.04 -35.24 -10.77
CA GLY A 140 31.93 -36.65 -10.37
C GLY A 140 32.36 -36.93 -8.93
N GLY A 141 32.66 -35.90 -8.13
CA GLY A 141 32.79 -36.01 -6.68
C GLY A 141 31.43 -36.26 -6.03
N TYR A 142 31.37 -37.09 -4.99
CA TYR A 142 30.15 -37.32 -4.23
C TYR A 142 30.35 -37.10 -2.73
N ILE A 143 29.28 -36.63 -2.08
CA ILE A 143 29.18 -36.48 -0.63
C ILE A 143 27.99 -37.33 -0.17
N TYR A 144 28.27 -38.32 0.66
CA TYR A 144 27.29 -39.16 1.33
C TYR A 144 27.19 -38.78 2.81
N THR A 145 25.98 -38.56 3.30
CA THR A 145 25.72 -38.25 4.72
C THR A 145 24.93 -39.39 5.34
N ALA A 146 25.53 -40.09 6.30
CA ALA A 146 25.00 -41.27 6.97
C ALA A 146 23.94 -40.91 8.03
N ASP A 147 22.92 -41.76 8.14
CA ASP A 147 21.92 -41.70 9.22
C ASP A 147 22.54 -41.97 10.58
N PRO A 148 21.94 -41.45 11.68
CA PRO A 148 22.32 -41.82 13.04
C PRO A 148 22.23 -43.33 13.33
N ALA A 149 21.39 -44.07 12.60
CA ALA A 149 21.23 -45.51 12.76
C ALA A 149 22.51 -46.30 12.40
N LEU A 150 23.38 -45.76 11.56
CA LEU A 150 24.67 -46.38 11.18
C LEU A 150 25.81 -46.09 12.15
N ALA A 151 25.61 -45.21 13.14
CA ALA A 151 26.67 -44.69 14.00
C ALA A 151 27.39 -45.75 14.85
N SER A 152 26.68 -46.83 15.22
CA SER A 152 27.19 -47.84 16.17
C SER A 152 27.61 -49.17 15.52
N THR A 153 27.22 -49.42 14.28
CA THR A 153 27.33 -50.74 13.63
C THR A 153 28.40 -50.81 12.53
N GLY A 154 28.78 -49.67 11.94
CA GLY A 154 29.86 -49.58 10.97
C GLY A 154 29.60 -50.39 9.69
N THR A 155 28.46 -50.17 9.04
CA THR A 155 28.00 -50.99 7.88
C THR A 155 28.39 -50.38 6.54
N VAL A 156 28.19 -51.16 5.47
CA VAL A 156 28.18 -50.66 4.09
C VAL A 156 26.75 -50.28 3.72
N ASP A 157 26.57 -49.06 3.20
CA ASP A 157 25.38 -48.62 2.47
C ASP A 157 25.72 -48.50 0.98
N SER A 158 24.73 -48.40 0.11
CA SER A 158 25.02 -48.27 -1.32
C SER A 158 23.96 -47.50 -2.07
N PHE A 159 24.38 -46.77 -3.10
CA PHE A 159 23.49 -46.11 -4.04
C PHE A 159 23.93 -46.43 -5.47
N ARG A 160 23.02 -46.27 -6.45
CA ARG A 160 23.34 -46.50 -7.87
C ARG A 160 23.32 -45.21 -8.65
N VAL A 161 24.31 -45.08 -9.52
CA VAL A 161 24.47 -43.93 -10.41
C VAL A 161 24.43 -44.35 -11.86
N SER A 162 23.94 -43.47 -12.70
CA SER A 162 24.06 -43.52 -14.16
C SER A 162 25.15 -42.56 -14.59
N VAL A 163 26.04 -43.03 -15.47
CA VAL A 163 27.05 -42.22 -16.16
C VAL A 163 26.76 -42.25 -17.64
N SER A 164 26.59 -41.08 -18.25
CA SER A 164 26.15 -40.99 -19.65
C SER A 164 26.93 -39.98 -20.47
N ASP A 165 27.27 -40.41 -21.69
CA ASP A 165 27.89 -39.60 -22.75
C ASP A 165 26.85 -39.01 -23.71
N ALA A 166 25.55 -39.31 -23.56
CA ALA A 166 24.50 -38.95 -24.51
C ALA A 166 24.41 -37.44 -24.82
N GLY A 167 24.91 -36.60 -23.91
CA GLY A 167 24.98 -35.15 -24.08
C GLY A 167 26.14 -34.63 -24.94
N SER A 168 27.05 -35.49 -25.39
CA SER A 168 28.29 -35.11 -26.10
C SER A 168 28.14 -34.93 -27.61
N GLY A 169 26.91 -34.94 -28.13
CA GLY A 169 26.62 -34.86 -29.57
C GLY A 169 26.34 -36.23 -30.18
N PHE A 170 26.02 -36.27 -31.48
CA PHE A 170 25.58 -37.50 -32.14
C PHE A 170 26.73 -38.51 -32.34
N HIS A 171 26.61 -39.69 -31.74
CA HIS A 171 27.49 -40.84 -31.91
C HIS A 171 26.70 -42.13 -31.65
N MET A 172 27.28 -43.28 -31.97
CA MET A 172 26.66 -44.60 -31.85
C MET A 172 27.66 -45.61 -31.29
N HIS A 173 27.16 -46.56 -30.51
CA HIS A 173 27.95 -47.58 -29.82
C HIS A 173 28.02 -48.88 -30.63
N GLY A 174 28.61 -48.80 -31.82
CA GLY A 174 28.79 -49.92 -32.75
C GLY A 174 27.49 -50.43 -33.37
N LEU A 175 27.53 -51.67 -33.87
CA LEU A 175 26.39 -52.31 -34.54
C LEU A 175 25.15 -52.43 -33.63
N MET A 176 25.35 -52.59 -32.31
CA MET A 176 24.24 -52.69 -31.35
C MET A 176 23.59 -51.34 -31.09
N GLY A 177 24.36 -50.25 -31.00
CA GLY A 177 23.83 -48.89 -30.95
C GLY A 177 23.07 -48.51 -32.24
N LEU A 178 23.58 -48.93 -33.40
CA LEU A 178 22.90 -48.73 -34.68
C LEU A 178 21.60 -49.54 -34.79
N LEU A 179 21.58 -50.79 -34.31
CA LEU A 179 20.38 -51.63 -34.31
C LEU A 179 19.32 -51.08 -33.35
N ASN A 180 19.74 -50.58 -32.18
CA ASN A 180 18.88 -49.85 -31.26
C ASN A 180 18.29 -48.60 -31.94
N LEU A 181 19.11 -47.81 -32.64
CA LEU A 181 18.64 -46.63 -33.36
C LEU A 181 17.63 -46.96 -34.48
N LEU A 182 17.93 -47.95 -35.33
CA LEU A 182 17.07 -48.32 -36.47
C LEU A 182 15.77 -49.00 -36.07
N THR A 183 15.72 -49.60 -34.88
CA THR A 183 14.51 -50.17 -34.29
C THR A 183 13.80 -49.19 -33.36
N PHE A 184 14.22 -47.93 -33.29
CA PHE A 184 13.68 -46.91 -32.38
C PHE A 184 13.65 -47.38 -30.91
N GLY A 185 14.70 -48.09 -30.49
CA GLY A 185 14.87 -48.60 -29.14
C GLY A 185 14.19 -49.94 -28.86
N LEU A 186 13.52 -50.57 -29.83
CA LEU A 186 12.82 -51.85 -29.64
C LEU A 186 13.77 -53.04 -29.44
N ILE A 187 15.00 -53.02 -30.00
CA ILE A 187 15.96 -54.12 -29.90
C ILE A 187 17.38 -53.58 -29.65
N GLY A 188 18.05 -54.07 -28.59
CA GLY A 188 19.42 -53.68 -28.22
C GLY A 188 19.48 -52.50 -27.24
N SER A 189 20.68 -52.14 -26.74
CA SER A 189 20.92 -50.93 -25.92
C SER A 189 21.58 -49.85 -26.77
N SER A 190 21.27 -48.58 -26.50
CA SER A 190 21.89 -47.45 -27.21
C SER A 190 23.39 -47.32 -26.89
N GLY A 191 23.83 -47.90 -25.77
CA GLY A 191 25.23 -47.89 -25.32
C GLY A 191 25.71 -46.58 -24.70
N HIS A 192 24.88 -45.53 -24.67
CA HIS A 192 25.29 -44.22 -24.13
C HIS A 192 25.41 -44.13 -22.61
N THR A 193 24.97 -45.17 -21.91
CA THR A 193 24.84 -45.11 -20.45
C THR A 193 25.35 -46.41 -19.84
N SER A 194 26.23 -46.27 -18.85
CA SER A 194 26.51 -47.34 -17.90
C SER A 194 25.95 -46.98 -16.53
N THR A 195 25.73 -48.01 -15.71
CA THR A 195 25.36 -47.82 -14.32
C THR A 195 26.41 -48.42 -13.42
N ALA A 196 26.76 -47.73 -12.34
CA ALA A 196 27.66 -48.23 -11.31
C ALA A 196 26.95 -48.24 -9.95
N THR A 197 27.25 -49.27 -9.15
CA THR A 197 26.84 -49.31 -7.74
C THR A 197 27.99 -48.76 -6.92
N VAL A 198 27.72 -47.70 -6.15
CA VAL A 198 28.69 -47.10 -5.24
C VAL A 198 28.44 -47.70 -3.86
N GLY A 199 29.36 -48.55 -3.40
CA GLY A 199 29.39 -48.98 -2.01
C GLY A 199 30.08 -47.93 -1.16
N VAL A 200 29.41 -47.48 -0.09
CA VAL A 200 29.95 -46.53 0.88
C VAL A 200 30.14 -47.29 2.19
N THR A 201 31.39 -47.47 2.59
CA THR A 201 31.72 -48.07 3.89
C THR A 201 31.78 -46.98 4.93
N VAL A 202 30.87 -47.02 5.90
CA VAL A 202 30.83 -46.06 7.01
C VAL A 202 31.50 -46.71 8.22
N ALA A 203 32.67 -46.24 8.62
CA ALA A 203 33.29 -46.67 9.87
C ALA A 203 32.42 -46.21 11.07
N PRO A 204 32.35 -47.00 12.17
CA PRO A 204 31.69 -46.56 13.39
C PRO A 204 32.24 -45.19 13.79
N PHE A 205 31.35 -44.23 13.95
CA PHE A 205 31.70 -42.90 14.39
C PHE A 205 31.14 -42.71 15.79
N GLY A 206 31.94 -42.15 16.68
CA GLY A 206 31.51 -41.96 18.06
C GLY A 206 30.23 -41.13 18.11
N THR A 207 29.17 -41.68 18.69
CA THR A 207 28.05 -40.87 19.23
C THR A 207 28.43 -40.27 20.58
N SER A 208 29.72 -40.20 20.92
CA SER A 208 30.19 -39.39 22.04
C SER A 208 29.92 -37.94 21.68
N THR A 209 28.69 -37.51 21.87
CA THR A 209 28.50 -36.23 22.50
C THR A 209 29.33 -36.33 23.80
N PRO A 210 30.35 -35.48 24.04
CA PRO A 210 30.49 -35.00 25.41
C PRO A 210 29.07 -34.67 25.85
N LEU A 211 28.60 -35.23 26.98
CA LEU A 211 27.20 -35.11 27.43
C LEU A 211 26.72 -33.70 27.07
N ASN A 212 25.96 -33.56 25.99
CA ASN A 212 25.64 -32.25 25.44
C ASN A 212 24.51 -31.75 26.32
N ARG A 213 24.90 -31.15 27.44
CA ARG A 213 23.96 -30.66 28.43
C ARG A 213 23.32 -29.45 27.79
N PRO A 214 21.98 -29.38 27.75
CA PRO A 214 21.33 -28.25 27.13
C PRO A 214 21.83 -26.96 27.77
N PRO A 215 21.94 -25.87 26.99
CA PRO A 215 22.30 -24.59 27.54
C PRO A 215 21.31 -24.17 28.62
N THR A 216 21.72 -23.24 29.47
CA THR A 216 20.82 -22.53 30.38
C THR A 216 20.81 -21.06 29.98
N GLY A 217 19.76 -20.32 30.33
CA GLY A 217 19.69 -18.91 29.97
C GLY A 217 18.91 -18.09 30.98
N THR A 218 19.31 -16.84 31.11
CA THR A 218 18.61 -15.81 31.87
C THR A 218 18.43 -14.59 30.99
N ALA A 219 17.27 -13.95 31.09
CA ALA A 219 17.03 -12.67 30.44
C ALA A 219 17.47 -11.53 31.37
N ASP A 220 18.24 -10.60 30.83
CA ASP A 220 18.46 -9.28 31.39
C ASP A 220 17.68 -8.27 30.54
N VAL A 221 16.73 -7.59 31.16
CA VAL A 221 15.76 -6.74 30.48
C VAL A 221 15.95 -5.33 30.98
N GLY A 222 16.29 -4.41 30.07
CA GLY A 222 16.46 -3.00 30.40
C GLY A 222 15.14 -2.30 30.67
N GLU A 223 15.25 -1.06 31.15
CA GLU A 223 14.09 -0.17 31.27
C GLU A 223 13.63 0.31 29.88
N PRO A 224 12.33 0.60 29.69
CA PRO A 224 11.83 1.18 28.46
C PRO A 224 12.45 2.56 28.23
N ASP A 225 12.87 2.81 26.99
CA ASP A 225 13.21 4.17 26.56
C ASP A 225 11.97 5.08 26.74
N PRO A 226 12.08 6.21 27.46
CA PRO A 226 10.92 7.00 27.83
C PRO A 226 10.20 7.60 26.62
N VAL A 227 10.92 7.89 25.54
CA VAL A 227 10.36 8.54 24.35
C VAL A 227 9.78 7.50 23.41
N THR A 228 10.58 6.52 23.03
CA THR A 228 10.24 5.52 22.01
C THR A 228 9.50 4.31 22.58
N GLY A 229 9.61 4.05 23.88
CA GLY A 229 9.09 2.85 24.55
C GLY A 229 9.92 1.60 24.28
N VAL A 230 10.99 1.69 23.48
CA VAL A 230 11.83 0.55 23.11
C VAL A 230 12.54 0.02 24.34
N VAL A 231 12.41 -1.28 24.58
CA VAL A 231 13.15 -2.01 25.61
C VAL A 231 14.28 -2.76 24.94
N THR A 232 15.50 -2.53 25.40
CA THR A 232 16.67 -3.32 24.97
C THR A 232 17.12 -4.22 26.10
N GLY A 233 17.69 -5.36 25.76
CA GLY A 233 18.19 -6.32 26.73
C GLY A 233 19.02 -7.40 26.08
N ALA A 234 19.37 -8.41 26.85
CA ALA A 234 20.09 -9.57 26.34
C ALA A 234 19.59 -10.85 27.01
N VAL A 235 19.51 -11.92 26.24
CA VAL A 235 19.41 -13.27 26.79
C VAL A 235 20.82 -13.84 26.85
N LEU A 236 21.32 -14.01 28.07
CA LEU A 236 22.64 -14.59 28.30
C LEU A 236 22.52 -16.11 28.42
N GLY A 237 22.99 -16.82 27.41
CA GLY A 237 23.12 -18.26 27.44
C GLY A 237 24.45 -18.72 28.04
N VAL A 238 24.42 -19.78 28.84
CA VAL A 238 25.60 -20.50 29.31
C VAL A 238 25.46 -21.96 28.90
N ASP A 239 26.43 -22.42 28.12
CA ASP A 239 26.55 -23.82 27.77
C ASP A 239 27.51 -24.55 28.73
N PRO A 240 27.07 -25.60 29.43
CA PRO A 240 27.93 -26.33 30.35
C PRO A 240 29.13 -27.04 29.69
N ASP A 241 29.08 -27.23 28.37
CA ASP A 241 30.08 -27.92 27.56
C ASP A 241 30.93 -26.93 26.72
N GLY A 242 30.60 -25.63 26.80
CA GLY A 242 31.35 -24.54 26.18
C GLY A 242 31.03 -24.35 24.69
N ASP A 243 29.90 -24.87 24.21
CA ASP A 243 29.49 -24.76 22.82
C ASP A 243 29.04 -23.34 22.44
N THR A 244 29.22 -23.00 21.16
CA THR A 244 28.80 -21.71 20.62
C THR A 244 27.29 -21.64 20.54
N LEU A 245 26.71 -20.62 21.16
CA LEU A 245 25.26 -20.46 21.25
C LEU A 245 24.70 -19.60 20.13
N THR A 246 23.47 -19.94 19.71
CA THR A 246 22.65 -19.15 18.79
C THR A 246 21.30 -18.84 19.40
N TYR A 247 20.73 -17.70 19.04
CA TYR A 247 19.50 -17.17 19.64
C TYR A 247 18.44 -16.93 18.57
N SER A 248 17.18 -17.25 18.88
CA SER A 248 16.03 -16.93 18.02
C SER A 248 14.79 -16.58 18.84
N ALA A 249 13.91 -15.77 18.27
CA ALA A 249 12.66 -15.32 18.87
C ALA A 249 11.60 -15.14 17.77
N PRO A 250 10.29 -15.12 18.10
CA PRO A 250 9.26 -14.65 17.19
C PRO A 250 9.57 -13.22 16.72
N ALA A 251 9.17 -12.87 15.48
CA ALA A 251 9.37 -11.51 14.96
C ALA A 251 8.49 -10.45 15.65
N SER A 252 7.39 -10.88 16.30
CA SER A 252 6.46 -10.00 17.01
C SER A 252 5.56 -10.78 17.98
N THR A 253 4.90 -10.03 18.86
CA THR A 253 3.72 -10.41 19.64
C THR A 253 2.52 -9.55 19.20
N ALA A 254 1.38 -9.69 19.86
CA ALA A 254 0.25 -8.77 19.68
C ALA A 254 0.55 -7.33 20.17
N LYS A 255 1.52 -7.16 21.08
CA LYS A 255 1.82 -5.87 21.72
C LYS A 255 3.12 -5.22 21.26
N GLY A 256 3.98 -5.89 20.50
CA GLY A 256 5.21 -5.28 20.00
C GLY A 256 6.00 -6.13 19.00
N ALA A 257 6.96 -5.49 18.34
CA ALA A 257 7.91 -6.14 17.44
C ALA A 257 9.19 -6.52 18.17
N ILE A 258 9.82 -7.63 17.78
CA ILE A 258 11.03 -8.18 18.41
C ILE A 258 12.12 -8.34 17.35
N SER A 259 13.31 -7.85 17.66
CA SER A 259 14.53 -8.16 16.93
C SER A 259 15.53 -8.81 17.88
N ILE A 260 16.20 -9.88 17.46
CA ILE A 260 17.21 -10.58 18.27
C ILE A 260 18.48 -10.86 17.46
N GLY A 261 19.63 -10.58 18.07
CA GLY A 261 20.95 -10.87 17.55
C GLY A 261 21.26 -12.36 17.68
N VAL A 262 21.37 -13.04 16.55
CA VAL A 262 21.51 -14.51 16.49
C VAL A 262 22.79 -15.02 17.17
N GLY A 263 23.85 -14.21 17.25
CA GLY A 263 25.14 -14.62 17.81
C GLY A 263 25.46 -14.11 19.22
N ASP A 264 24.72 -13.12 19.72
CA ASP A 264 25.03 -12.46 21.00
C ASP A 264 23.81 -12.34 21.94
N GLY A 265 22.61 -12.72 21.49
CA GLY A 265 21.41 -12.75 22.31
C GLY A 265 20.87 -11.38 22.68
N GLN A 266 21.45 -10.30 22.15
CA GLN A 266 20.92 -8.95 22.33
C GLN A 266 19.60 -8.80 21.61
N PHE A 267 18.61 -8.18 22.26
CA PHE A 267 17.31 -7.96 21.65
C PHE A 267 16.86 -6.51 21.81
N SER A 268 15.98 -6.10 20.91
CA SER A 268 15.16 -4.90 21.04
C SER A 268 13.70 -5.27 20.89
N TYR A 269 12.88 -4.84 21.84
CA TYR A 269 11.43 -4.93 21.80
C TYR A 269 10.85 -3.53 21.60
N THR A 270 10.05 -3.36 20.56
CA THR A 270 9.38 -2.10 20.25
C THR A 270 7.87 -2.29 20.47
N PRO A 271 7.30 -1.76 21.57
CA PRO A 271 5.88 -1.87 21.82
C PRO A 271 5.07 -1.10 20.76
N THR A 272 3.88 -1.60 20.45
CA THR A 272 2.93 -0.90 19.60
C THR A 272 2.39 0.33 20.33
N PRO A 273 1.96 1.37 19.59
CA PRO A 273 1.30 2.52 20.20
C PRO A 273 0.09 2.12 21.06
N ALA A 274 -0.70 1.13 20.63
CA ALA A 274 -1.84 0.61 21.38
C ALA A 274 -1.43 -0.03 22.72
N ALA A 275 -0.33 -0.80 22.73
CA ALA A 275 0.20 -1.37 23.96
C ALA A 275 0.72 -0.28 24.93
N ARG A 276 1.32 0.80 24.39
CA ARG A 276 1.75 1.95 25.20
C ARG A 276 0.60 2.84 25.69
N GLN A 277 -0.59 2.74 25.11
CA GLN A 277 -1.78 3.47 25.55
C GLN A 277 -2.60 2.70 26.61
N ASN A 278 -2.40 1.39 26.72
CA ASN A 278 -3.15 0.54 27.65
C ASN A 278 -2.40 0.34 28.98
N SER A 279 -2.75 1.13 29.99
CA SER A 279 -2.14 1.05 31.33
C SER A 279 -2.59 -0.15 32.17
N ALA A 280 -3.63 -0.89 31.74
CA ALA A 280 -4.18 -2.03 32.47
C ALA A 280 -3.33 -3.31 32.34
N ASP A 281 -2.45 -3.38 31.35
CA ASP A 281 -1.59 -4.53 31.10
C ASP A 281 -0.18 -4.10 30.65
N PRO A 282 0.64 -3.59 31.59
CA PRO A 282 1.84 -2.79 31.34
C PRO A 282 3.08 -3.62 30.98
N GLN A 283 2.90 -4.87 30.54
CA GLN A 283 4.01 -5.76 30.20
C GLN A 283 3.64 -6.63 29.00
N ASP A 284 4.65 -7.17 28.32
CA ASP A 284 4.49 -8.17 27.27
C ASP A 284 5.51 -9.31 27.44
N GLY A 285 5.20 -10.48 26.89
CA GLY A 285 6.02 -11.68 27.07
C GLY A 285 6.30 -12.40 25.76
N PHE A 286 7.56 -12.78 25.53
CA PHE A 286 7.95 -13.62 24.39
C PHE A 286 9.04 -14.62 24.78
N THR A 287 9.12 -15.74 24.06
CA THR A 287 10.12 -16.79 24.34
C THR A 287 11.30 -16.69 23.39
N VAL A 288 12.50 -16.59 23.94
CA VAL A 288 13.76 -16.72 23.21
C VAL A 288 14.27 -18.15 23.33
N THR A 289 14.59 -18.76 22.18
CA THR A 289 15.21 -20.08 22.12
C THR A 289 16.71 -19.94 21.94
N ILE A 290 17.47 -20.55 22.85
CA ILE A 290 18.93 -20.71 22.80
C ILE A 290 19.21 -22.10 22.25
N ALA A 291 20.06 -22.20 21.24
CA ALA A 291 20.52 -23.47 20.67
C ALA A 291 22.04 -23.53 20.64
N ASP A 292 22.60 -24.67 21.08
CA ASP A 292 24.04 -24.94 21.13
C ASP A 292 24.64 -25.45 19.79
N GLY A 293 23.81 -25.57 18.75
CA GLY A 293 24.22 -26.11 17.45
C GLY A 293 24.52 -27.62 17.46
N ARG A 294 24.33 -28.30 18.60
CA ARG A 294 24.57 -29.75 18.82
C ARG A 294 23.33 -30.51 19.30
N GLY A 295 22.20 -29.82 19.43
CA GLY A 295 20.88 -30.40 19.65
C GLY A 295 20.30 -30.14 21.05
N GLY A 296 21.05 -29.47 21.93
CA GLY A 296 20.52 -28.95 23.19
C GLY A 296 19.92 -27.57 22.99
N THR A 297 18.75 -27.35 23.61
CA THR A 297 18.08 -26.05 23.57
C THR A 297 17.56 -25.65 24.95
N ALA A 298 17.44 -24.34 25.16
CA ALA A 298 16.72 -23.76 26.27
C ALA A 298 15.76 -22.68 25.80
N ALA A 299 14.61 -22.60 26.46
CA ALA A 299 13.61 -21.57 26.24
C ALA A 299 13.62 -20.60 27.42
N VAL A 300 13.84 -19.32 27.13
CA VAL A 300 13.83 -18.23 28.12
C VAL A 300 12.62 -17.35 27.84
N LEU A 301 11.69 -17.28 28.79
CA LEU A 301 10.60 -16.30 28.75
C LEU A 301 11.17 -14.93 29.10
N VAL A 302 11.11 -14.01 28.15
CA VAL A 302 11.44 -12.60 28.32
C VAL A 302 10.14 -11.85 28.58
N VAL A 303 10.06 -11.15 29.70
CA VAL A 303 8.95 -10.26 30.03
C VAL A 303 9.47 -8.83 30.00
N VAL A 304 8.91 -8.00 29.13
CA VAL A 304 9.32 -6.62 28.91
C VAL A 304 8.29 -5.65 29.50
N PRO A 305 8.72 -4.63 30.26
CA PRO A 305 7.83 -3.55 30.66
C PRO A 305 7.43 -2.69 29.46
N ILE A 306 6.19 -2.18 29.45
CA ILE A 306 5.71 -1.26 28.44
C ILE A 306 5.46 0.09 29.11
N ALA A 307 6.30 1.07 28.81
CA ALA A 307 6.10 2.42 29.31
C ALA A 307 5.06 3.17 28.46
N PRO A 308 4.17 3.97 29.10
CA PRO A 308 3.29 4.88 28.39
C PRO A 308 4.06 5.83 27.46
N ALA A 309 3.39 6.30 26.41
CA ALA A 309 3.96 7.32 25.52
C ALA A 309 4.21 8.63 26.28
N VAL A 310 5.48 8.99 26.51
CA VAL A 310 5.85 10.29 27.08
C VAL A 310 5.77 11.32 25.95
N ALA A 311 5.04 12.42 26.16
CA ALA A 311 5.05 13.55 25.24
C ALA A 311 6.49 14.08 25.09
N ALA A 312 6.92 14.38 23.86
CA ALA A 312 8.29 14.82 23.60
C ALA A 312 8.64 16.07 24.44
N PRO A 313 9.85 16.15 25.03
CA PRO A 313 10.27 17.31 25.81
C PRO A 313 10.54 18.52 24.91
N ASP A 314 10.03 19.68 25.30
CA ASP A 314 10.30 20.97 24.67
C ASP A 314 11.76 21.40 24.92
N PRO A 315 12.50 21.95 23.93
CA PRO A 315 13.88 22.38 24.13
C PRO A 315 13.98 23.75 24.83
N ASP A 316 14.36 23.67 26.11
CA ASP A 316 14.95 24.65 27.04
C ASP A 316 14.11 25.87 27.54
N PRO A 317 14.13 26.17 28.87
CA PRO A 317 13.15 27.03 29.53
C PRO A 317 13.65 28.47 29.73
N GLU A 318 12.78 29.45 29.46
CA GLU A 318 12.82 30.72 30.20
C GLU A 318 12.23 30.52 31.61
N PRO A 319 12.65 31.30 32.63
CA PRO A 319 12.37 30.99 34.02
C PRO A 319 10.88 31.10 34.37
N ASP A 320 10.32 30.00 34.87
CA ASP A 320 8.91 29.82 35.24
C ASP A 320 8.37 30.92 36.19
N PRO A 321 7.20 31.50 35.88
CA PRO A 321 6.29 32.01 36.89
C PRO A 321 5.29 30.91 37.27
N ASP A 322 5.54 30.26 38.41
CA ASP A 322 4.69 29.29 39.11
C ASP A 322 4.31 28.00 38.33
N PRO A 323 4.29 26.83 39.00
CA PRO A 323 3.93 25.58 38.33
C PRO A 323 2.48 25.66 37.86
N GLU A 324 2.29 25.63 36.54
CA GLU A 324 0.99 25.33 35.96
C GLU A 324 0.53 23.95 36.50
N PRO A 325 -0.75 23.80 36.84
CA PRO A 325 -1.29 22.53 37.30
C PRO A 325 -1.09 21.44 36.22
N ASP A 326 -0.89 20.19 36.66
CA ASP A 326 -0.80 19.01 35.79
C ASP A 326 -1.84 19.05 34.64
N PRO A 327 -1.50 18.60 33.42
CA PRO A 327 -2.45 18.60 32.31
C PRO A 327 -3.64 17.71 32.67
N GLU A 328 -4.81 18.32 32.74
CA GLU A 328 -6.10 17.62 32.82
C GLU A 328 -6.18 16.55 31.72
N PRO A 329 -6.80 15.37 31.97
CA PRO A 329 -7.14 14.43 30.92
C PRO A 329 -8.22 15.07 30.03
N GLY A 330 -7.82 15.86 29.02
CA GLY A 330 -8.74 16.82 28.40
C GLY A 330 -8.35 17.35 27.02
N GLY A 331 -7.57 16.62 26.23
CA GLY A 331 -7.46 16.92 24.79
C GLY A 331 -8.80 16.69 24.07
N PRO A 332 -9.16 17.45 23.02
CA PRO A 332 -10.41 17.25 22.30
C PRO A 332 -10.45 15.84 21.67
N LEU A 333 -11.57 15.13 21.85
CA LEU A 333 -11.78 13.82 21.23
C LEU A 333 -11.76 13.92 19.71
N THR A 334 -11.03 13.01 19.06
CA THR A 334 -11.10 12.88 17.61
C THR A 334 -12.47 12.36 17.17
N ALA A 335 -12.80 12.47 15.89
CA ALA A 335 -14.06 12.03 15.28
C ALA A 335 -14.41 10.59 15.63
N PHE A 336 -13.40 9.72 15.55
CA PHE A 336 -13.41 8.32 15.98
C PHE A 336 -11.95 7.91 16.27
N PRO A 337 -11.71 6.80 16.98
CA PRO A 337 -10.35 6.28 17.13
C PRO A 337 -9.73 5.97 15.76
N GLY A 338 -8.57 6.56 15.46
CA GLY A 338 -7.90 6.47 14.15
C GLY A 338 -8.27 7.57 13.14
N ALA A 339 -9.08 8.55 13.53
CA ALA A 339 -9.24 9.79 12.76
C ALA A 339 -7.99 10.67 12.91
N GLU A 340 -7.41 11.07 11.79
CA GLU A 340 -6.14 11.80 11.74
C GLU A 340 -6.22 12.99 10.77
N GLY A 341 -5.17 13.83 10.76
CA GLY A 341 -5.11 15.01 9.88
C GLY A 341 -6.02 16.17 10.31
N PHE A 342 -6.21 17.15 9.43
CA PHE A 342 -6.85 18.43 9.79
C PHE A 342 -8.34 18.33 10.13
N GLY A 343 -9.04 17.32 9.62
CA GLY A 343 -10.44 17.01 9.95
C GLY A 343 -10.62 16.08 11.15
N ALA A 344 -9.53 15.65 11.82
CA ALA A 344 -9.56 14.63 12.87
C ALA A 344 -10.48 14.96 14.04
N TYR A 345 -10.78 16.24 14.28
CA TYR A 345 -11.57 16.71 15.43
C TYR A 345 -13.01 17.09 15.07
N ALA A 346 -13.49 16.70 13.89
CA ALA A 346 -14.93 16.76 13.60
C ALA A 346 -15.68 15.92 14.63
N THR A 347 -16.63 16.53 15.36
CA THR A 347 -17.49 15.81 16.30
C THR A 347 -18.69 15.18 15.60
N GLY A 348 -18.99 15.60 14.36
CA GLY A 348 -20.12 15.12 13.58
C GLY A 348 -21.42 15.25 14.37
N GLY A 349 -22.17 14.15 14.43
CA GLY A 349 -23.45 14.05 15.14
C GLY A 349 -23.38 13.75 16.63
N ARG A 350 -22.20 13.85 17.27
CA ARG A 350 -22.01 13.51 18.69
C ARG A 350 -23.03 14.20 19.59
N ASP A 351 -23.55 13.43 20.56
CA ASP A 351 -24.63 13.83 21.48
C ASP A 351 -25.98 14.13 20.78
N GLY A 352 -26.07 13.78 19.49
CA GLY A 352 -27.22 14.02 18.64
C GLY A 352 -28.30 12.95 18.69
N THR A 353 -29.25 13.08 17.78
CA THR A 353 -30.34 12.09 17.61
C THR A 353 -29.96 11.02 16.61
N VAL A 354 -30.46 9.79 16.81
CA VAL A 354 -30.34 8.71 15.83
C VAL A 354 -31.48 8.79 14.82
N ILE A 355 -31.11 8.82 13.54
CA ILE A 355 -32.06 8.90 12.42
C ILE A 355 -31.77 7.77 11.45
N TYR A 356 -32.78 6.93 11.23
CA TYR A 356 -32.68 5.79 10.32
C TYR A 356 -33.11 6.13 8.89
N VAL A 357 -32.22 5.86 7.94
CA VAL A 357 -32.56 5.68 6.52
C VAL A 357 -33.20 4.31 6.36
N THR A 358 -34.45 4.29 5.91
CA THR A 358 -35.31 3.09 5.85
C THR A 358 -35.80 2.78 4.42
N ASN A 359 -35.47 3.64 3.45
CA ASN A 359 -35.75 3.39 2.04
C ASN A 359 -34.67 4.03 1.15
N LEU A 360 -34.61 3.60 -0.11
CA LEU A 360 -33.66 4.08 -1.12
C LEU A 360 -34.25 5.20 -2.01
N ASN A 361 -35.37 5.80 -1.60
CA ASN A 361 -35.98 6.85 -2.40
C ASN A 361 -35.08 8.09 -2.43
N ASP A 362 -35.21 8.89 -3.49
CA ASP A 362 -34.41 10.11 -3.65
C ASP A 362 -34.73 11.18 -2.61
N SER A 363 -35.97 11.20 -2.08
CA SER A 363 -36.42 12.17 -1.08
C SER A 363 -37.62 11.66 -0.26
N GLY A 364 -38.02 12.46 0.73
CA GLY A 364 -39.17 12.18 1.60
C GLY A 364 -38.83 11.33 2.83
N PRO A 365 -39.75 11.18 3.79
CA PRO A 365 -39.49 10.49 5.06
C PRO A 365 -38.81 9.13 4.90
N GLY A 366 -37.74 8.90 5.66
CA GLY A 366 -36.94 7.68 5.64
C GLY A 366 -35.90 7.58 4.52
N SER A 367 -35.81 8.56 3.61
CA SER A 367 -34.69 8.67 2.65
C SER A 367 -33.44 9.28 3.30
N LEU A 368 -32.28 9.13 2.65
CA LEU A 368 -31.04 9.76 3.11
C LEU A 368 -31.11 11.30 3.06
N GLN A 369 -31.63 11.88 1.98
CA GLN A 369 -31.76 13.34 1.88
C GLN A 369 -32.65 13.88 3.00
N TRP A 370 -33.79 13.24 3.26
CA TRP A 370 -34.67 13.66 4.36
C TRP A 370 -34.00 13.55 5.73
N ALA A 371 -33.18 12.52 5.97
CA ALA A 371 -32.43 12.37 7.21
C ALA A 371 -31.39 13.49 7.40
N ILE A 372 -30.70 13.88 6.33
CA ILE A 372 -29.75 15.00 6.31
C ILE A 372 -30.45 16.33 6.60
N ASP A 373 -31.65 16.52 6.05
CA ASP A 373 -32.42 17.75 6.24
C ASP A 373 -33.01 17.88 7.67
N GLN A 374 -32.87 16.87 8.54
CA GLN A 374 -33.33 16.98 9.92
C GLN A 374 -32.43 17.92 10.73
N PRO A 375 -33.02 18.76 11.60
CA PRO A 375 -32.28 19.77 12.35
C PRO A 375 -31.46 19.17 13.49
N GLY A 376 -30.40 19.90 13.88
CA GLY A 376 -29.57 19.60 15.04
C GLY A 376 -28.55 18.47 14.81
N PRO A 377 -27.71 18.19 15.83
CA PRO A 377 -26.74 17.10 15.78
C PRO A 377 -27.42 15.76 15.59
N LYS A 378 -26.89 14.93 14.68
CA LYS A 378 -27.53 13.67 14.30
C LYS A 378 -26.57 12.60 13.78
N TYR A 379 -26.85 11.36 14.16
CA TYR A 379 -26.30 10.17 13.54
C TYR A 379 -27.27 9.65 12.49
N ILE A 380 -26.81 9.53 11.25
CA ILE A 380 -27.57 8.95 10.14
C ILE A 380 -27.09 7.52 9.93
N LEU A 381 -27.98 6.57 10.25
CA LEU A 381 -27.74 5.13 10.19
C LEU A 381 -28.66 4.47 9.15
N PHE A 382 -28.29 3.30 8.64
CA PHE A 382 -28.98 2.67 7.51
C PHE A 382 -29.62 1.33 7.90
N LYS A 383 -30.95 1.22 7.75
CA LYS A 383 -31.70 -0.05 7.80
C LYS A 383 -31.87 -0.70 6.41
N VAL A 384 -31.30 -0.10 5.39
CA VAL A 384 -31.37 -0.54 3.98
C VAL A 384 -29.98 -0.64 3.36
N SER A 385 -29.90 -1.34 2.24
CA SER A 385 -28.70 -1.44 1.41
C SER A 385 -29.06 -1.31 -0.06
N GLY A 386 -28.12 -0.83 -0.87
CA GLY A 386 -28.32 -0.67 -2.32
C GLY A 386 -27.99 0.74 -2.81
N VAL A 387 -28.62 1.13 -3.91
CA VAL A 387 -28.34 2.39 -4.61
C VAL A 387 -29.43 3.42 -4.29
N ILE A 388 -29.02 4.56 -3.77
CA ILE A 388 -29.83 5.79 -3.70
C ILE A 388 -29.50 6.58 -4.96
N ASN A 389 -30.46 6.63 -5.90
CA ASN A 389 -30.19 7.02 -7.28
C ASN A 389 -30.33 8.54 -7.49
N THR A 390 -29.75 9.33 -6.59
CA THR A 390 -29.73 10.80 -6.65
C THR A 390 -28.40 11.36 -6.12
N GLN A 391 -28.11 12.61 -6.46
CA GLN A 391 -27.13 13.42 -5.75
C GLN A 391 -27.69 13.75 -4.36
N ILE A 392 -26.81 13.73 -3.36
CA ILE A 392 -27.11 14.03 -1.96
C ILE A 392 -26.52 15.39 -1.62
N HIS A 393 -27.36 16.26 -1.07
CA HIS A 393 -26.96 17.61 -0.65
C HIS A 393 -26.85 17.68 0.86
N LEU A 394 -25.64 17.92 1.37
CA LEU A 394 -25.40 18.22 2.78
C LEU A 394 -25.58 19.71 3.02
N THR A 395 -26.81 20.12 3.34
CA THR A 395 -27.18 21.52 3.58
C THR A 395 -27.04 21.94 5.04
N ASN A 396 -26.93 20.98 5.96
CA ASN A 396 -26.83 21.24 7.40
C ASN A 396 -25.75 20.36 8.04
N GLY A 397 -24.83 21.00 8.76
CA GLY A 397 -23.76 20.35 9.51
C GLY A 397 -24.18 19.49 10.70
N ASP A 398 -23.23 19.24 11.60
CA ASP A 398 -23.36 18.45 12.84
C ASP A 398 -23.91 17.04 12.58
N VAL A 399 -23.29 16.32 11.65
CA VAL A 399 -23.80 15.02 11.19
C VAL A 399 -22.72 13.97 11.07
N THR A 400 -23.04 12.76 11.54
CA THR A 400 -22.27 11.55 11.26
C THR A 400 -23.08 10.66 10.31
N ILE A 401 -22.58 10.43 9.10
CA ILE A 401 -23.16 9.53 8.10
C ILE A 401 -22.41 8.19 8.17
N ALA A 402 -22.99 7.22 8.88
CA ALA A 402 -22.33 5.96 9.20
C ALA A 402 -22.74 4.84 8.24
N GLY A 403 -22.15 4.81 7.05
CA GLY A 403 -22.44 3.83 6.00
C GLY A 403 -22.20 2.37 6.41
N GLN A 404 -21.33 2.12 7.39
CA GLN A 404 -21.02 0.77 7.90
C GLN A 404 -22.22 0.06 8.53
N THR A 405 -23.23 0.84 8.97
CA THR A 405 -24.49 0.31 9.51
C THR A 405 -25.36 -0.34 8.45
N SER A 406 -25.17 0.00 7.17
CA SER A 406 -25.88 -0.67 6.08
C SER A 406 -25.44 -2.13 5.97
N PRO A 407 -26.37 -3.10 6.02
CA PRO A 407 -26.03 -4.53 6.01
C PRO A 407 -25.17 -4.98 4.80
N GLY A 408 -25.51 -4.50 3.61
CA GLY A 408 -24.84 -4.75 2.32
C GLY A 408 -24.20 -3.50 1.67
N GLY A 409 -24.14 -2.38 2.39
CA GLY A 409 -23.55 -1.12 1.93
C GLY A 409 -24.47 -0.24 1.06
N ILE A 410 -24.12 1.04 0.98
CA ILE A 410 -24.86 2.09 0.27
C ILE A 410 -24.01 2.70 -0.84
N THR A 411 -24.65 2.90 -1.99
CA THR A 411 -24.11 3.65 -3.12
C THR A 411 -25.00 4.86 -3.40
N ILE A 412 -24.41 6.05 -3.57
CA ILE A 412 -25.10 7.29 -3.95
C ILE A 412 -24.55 7.81 -5.29
N ARG A 413 -25.30 8.66 -6.00
CA ARG A 413 -24.82 9.22 -7.27
C ARG A 413 -23.80 10.35 -7.06
N GLY A 414 -23.96 11.21 -6.08
CA GLY A 414 -23.01 12.27 -5.79
C GLY A 414 -23.21 12.78 -4.38
N PHE A 415 -22.22 13.46 -3.84
CA PHE A 415 -22.34 14.12 -2.54
C PHE A 415 -21.78 15.52 -2.62
N VAL A 416 -22.61 16.50 -2.30
CA VAL A 416 -22.28 17.91 -2.46
C VAL A 416 -22.69 18.68 -1.21
N THR A 417 -21.88 19.66 -0.79
CA THR A 417 -22.22 20.51 0.37
C THR A 417 -22.87 21.82 -0.03
N ASP A 418 -22.62 22.31 -1.25
CA ASP A 418 -23.30 23.45 -1.84
C ASP A 418 -23.23 23.35 -3.37
N GLU A 419 -24.30 23.76 -4.04
CA GLU A 419 -24.39 23.83 -5.51
C GLU A 419 -24.29 25.27 -6.04
N THR A 420 -24.25 26.26 -5.14
CA THR A 420 -24.39 27.65 -5.58
C THR A 420 -23.08 28.16 -6.18
N PRO A 421 -23.07 28.56 -7.47
CA PRO A 421 -21.85 28.99 -8.16
C PRO A 421 -21.52 30.43 -7.74
N TYR A 422 -20.90 30.59 -6.58
CA TYR A 422 -20.34 31.87 -6.18
C TYR A 422 -18.85 31.89 -6.51
N GLN A 423 -18.49 32.46 -7.66
CA GLN A 423 -17.10 32.82 -7.98
C GLN A 423 -16.73 34.21 -7.43
N ASP A 424 -17.68 34.90 -6.77
CA ASP A 424 -17.53 36.26 -6.27
C ASP A 424 -17.15 36.27 -4.78
N GLN A 425 -15.97 36.84 -4.48
CA GLN A 425 -15.39 36.94 -3.15
C GLN A 425 -16.13 37.86 -2.19
N THR A 426 -17.12 38.61 -2.67
CA THR A 426 -18.00 39.43 -1.84
C THR A 426 -19.18 38.63 -1.28
N VAL A 427 -19.36 37.38 -1.74
CA VAL A 427 -20.45 36.52 -1.31
C VAL A 427 -20.13 35.87 0.03
N ARG A 428 -21.07 36.03 0.96
CA ARG A 428 -21.10 35.32 2.24
C ARG A 428 -21.56 33.89 2.00
N ALA A 429 -21.01 32.94 2.74
CA ALA A 429 -21.60 31.60 2.78
C ALA A 429 -23.09 31.67 3.17
N PRO A 430 -23.90 30.70 2.71
CA PRO A 430 -25.25 30.50 3.22
C PRO A 430 -25.26 30.48 4.75
N SER A 431 -26.40 30.81 5.36
CA SER A 431 -26.56 30.71 6.82
C SER A 431 -26.49 29.27 7.34
N ASP A 432 -26.69 28.33 6.43
CA ASP A 432 -26.80 26.88 6.55
C ASP A 432 -25.75 26.27 5.60
N PHE A 433 -24.56 25.98 6.13
CA PHE A 433 -23.47 25.35 5.39
C PHE A 433 -22.98 24.10 6.11
N ALA A 434 -22.32 23.21 5.37
CA ALA A 434 -21.85 21.92 5.88
C ALA A 434 -20.61 22.07 6.76
N GLU A 435 -20.81 22.32 8.05
CA GLU A 435 -19.73 22.32 9.05
C GLU A 435 -19.84 21.13 10.00
N ASN A 436 -18.71 20.63 10.48
CA ASN A 436 -18.66 19.58 11.50
C ASN A 436 -19.39 18.29 11.06
N TRP A 437 -18.79 17.53 10.14
CA TRP A 437 -19.40 16.29 9.67
C TRP A 437 -18.41 15.16 9.42
N ILE A 438 -18.92 13.94 9.55
CA ILE A 438 -18.19 12.68 9.40
C ILE A 438 -18.93 11.84 8.36
N MET A 439 -18.22 11.24 7.40
CA MET A 439 -18.77 10.22 6.51
C MET A 439 -17.86 9.00 6.47
N GLN A 440 -18.46 7.83 6.68
CA GLN A 440 -17.75 6.55 6.57
C GLN A 440 -18.49 5.53 5.70
N HIS A 441 -17.74 4.69 4.98
CA HIS A 441 -18.25 3.49 4.27
C HIS A 441 -19.39 3.75 3.26
N ILE A 442 -19.41 4.92 2.63
CA ILE A 442 -20.30 5.24 1.51
C ILE A 442 -19.57 5.02 0.17
N ARG A 443 -20.29 4.59 -0.86
CA ARG A 443 -19.81 4.55 -2.25
C ARG A 443 -20.44 5.68 -3.05
N ILE A 444 -19.65 6.44 -3.80
CA ILE A 444 -20.10 7.60 -4.57
C ILE A 444 -19.81 7.36 -6.06
N ARG A 445 -20.88 7.27 -6.86
CA ARG A 445 -20.87 6.74 -8.24
C ARG A 445 -21.76 7.57 -9.19
N PRO A 446 -21.29 8.74 -9.65
CA PRO A 446 -22.11 9.64 -10.47
C PRO A 446 -22.56 9.00 -11.78
N GLY A 447 -21.61 8.43 -12.51
CA GLY A 447 -21.84 7.82 -13.81
C GLY A 447 -22.39 8.80 -14.84
N GLN A 448 -22.73 8.25 -16.02
CA GLN A 448 -23.37 9.04 -17.07
C GLN A 448 -24.84 9.31 -16.69
N GLY A 449 -25.27 10.56 -16.76
CA GLY A 449 -26.64 11.02 -16.46
C GLY A 449 -26.63 12.41 -15.80
N ASP A 450 -27.80 13.05 -15.73
CA ASP A 450 -27.93 14.43 -15.22
C ASP A 450 -28.09 14.49 -13.68
N TYR A 451 -27.43 13.60 -12.93
CA TYR A 451 -27.56 13.54 -11.46
C TYR A 451 -26.47 14.33 -10.75
N SER A 452 -25.22 14.01 -11.03
CA SER A 452 -24.01 14.65 -10.50
C SER A 452 -22.91 14.41 -11.52
N ASP A 453 -22.05 15.39 -11.72
CA ASP A 453 -20.85 15.31 -12.53
C ASP A 453 -19.65 14.86 -11.67
N ASP A 454 -19.54 15.45 -10.48
CA ASP A 454 -18.52 15.11 -9.48
C ASP A 454 -18.95 13.94 -8.61
N GLY A 455 -17.96 13.23 -8.07
CA GLY A 455 -18.16 12.32 -6.95
C GLY A 455 -18.48 13.11 -5.68
N LEU A 456 -17.44 13.69 -5.08
CA LEU A 456 -17.52 14.45 -3.84
C LEU A 456 -17.18 15.93 -4.09
N ARG A 457 -18.18 16.81 -4.03
CA ARG A 457 -17.99 18.26 -4.18
C ARG A 457 -18.11 18.96 -2.85
N LEU A 458 -16.97 19.44 -2.35
CA LEU A 458 -16.84 20.16 -1.10
C LEU A 458 -16.75 21.66 -1.38
N ARG A 459 -17.85 22.37 -1.14
CA ARG A 459 -17.96 23.82 -1.21
C ARG A 459 -18.51 24.38 0.08
N TYR A 460 -17.84 25.40 0.63
CA TYR A 460 -18.22 26.03 1.90
C TYR A 460 -18.30 25.05 3.07
N THR A 461 -17.39 24.07 3.12
CA THR A 461 -17.37 23.09 4.19
C THR A 461 -16.22 23.28 5.15
N ARG A 462 -16.47 23.02 6.44
CA ARG A 462 -15.44 23.11 7.47
C ARG A 462 -15.49 21.95 8.44
N ASN A 463 -14.33 21.57 8.97
CA ASN A 463 -14.21 20.56 10.02
C ASN A 463 -14.88 19.25 9.61
N ALA A 464 -14.30 18.59 8.61
CA ALA A 464 -14.91 17.43 7.98
C ALA A 464 -13.92 16.28 7.80
N ILE A 465 -14.40 15.05 7.98
CA ILE A 465 -13.63 13.85 7.71
C ILE A 465 -14.41 12.85 6.85
N VAL A 466 -13.75 12.42 5.78
CA VAL A 466 -14.19 11.36 4.88
C VAL A 466 -13.23 10.18 5.07
N ASP A 467 -13.74 9.04 5.50
CA ASP A 467 -12.93 7.89 5.89
C ASP A 467 -13.55 6.58 5.40
N HIS A 468 -12.74 5.67 4.84
CA HIS A 468 -13.26 4.41 4.28
C HIS A 468 -14.38 4.63 3.23
N VAL A 469 -14.23 5.61 2.33
CA VAL A 469 -15.20 5.90 1.24
C VAL A 469 -14.65 5.43 -0.10
N SER A 470 -15.52 4.98 -1.01
CA SER A 470 -15.13 4.65 -2.39
C SER A 470 -15.77 5.59 -3.38
N ILE A 471 -14.96 6.30 -4.14
CA ILE A 471 -15.37 7.28 -5.14
C ILE A 471 -14.87 6.82 -6.50
N GLY A 472 -15.73 6.83 -7.51
CA GLY A 472 -15.31 6.60 -8.88
C GLY A 472 -16.48 6.65 -9.84
N ASN A 473 -16.20 6.52 -11.13
CA ASN A 473 -17.19 6.65 -12.19
C ASN A 473 -17.78 8.07 -12.29
N ALA A 474 -17.10 9.11 -11.77
CA ALA A 474 -17.47 10.50 -11.96
C ALA A 474 -17.24 10.95 -13.41
N THR A 475 -18.02 11.91 -13.91
CA THR A 475 -17.85 12.43 -15.28
C THR A 475 -17.01 13.70 -15.35
N ASP A 476 -16.88 14.37 -14.20
CA ASP A 476 -15.96 15.46 -13.97
C ASP A 476 -14.98 15.07 -12.84
N GLU A 477 -14.91 15.77 -11.71
CA GLU A 477 -13.97 15.45 -10.64
C GLU A 477 -14.42 14.27 -9.76
N ALA A 478 -13.49 13.40 -9.37
CA ALA A 478 -13.72 12.46 -8.28
C ALA A 478 -13.92 13.24 -6.98
N ILE A 479 -13.08 14.25 -6.72
CA ILE A 479 -13.24 15.16 -5.59
C ILE A 479 -12.97 16.61 -6.03
N GLU A 480 -13.87 17.53 -5.72
CA GLU A 480 -13.61 18.97 -5.71
C GLU A 480 -13.56 19.49 -4.27
N ILE A 481 -12.57 20.32 -3.94
CA ILE A 481 -12.48 21.04 -2.67
C ILE A 481 -12.26 22.53 -2.95
N SER A 482 -13.29 23.33 -2.68
CA SER A 482 -13.29 24.78 -2.85
C SER A 482 -13.90 25.42 -1.60
N TYR A 483 -13.45 26.61 -1.22
CA TYR A 483 -13.99 27.38 -0.11
C TYR A 483 -14.09 26.56 1.19
N SER A 484 -13.08 25.75 1.52
CA SER A 484 -13.23 24.74 2.58
C SER A 484 -12.02 24.64 3.49
N ASN A 485 -12.22 24.39 4.78
CA ASN A 485 -11.14 24.40 5.76
C ASN A 485 -11.19 23.21 6.71
N ASN A 486 -10.03 22.72 7.16
CA ASN A 486 -9.92 21.61 8.12
C ASN A 486 -10.61 20.34 7.59
N ILE A 487 -10.09 19.83 6.47
CA ILE A 487 -10.64 18.69 5.74
C ILE A 487 -9.66 17.53 5.81
N THR A 488 -10.12 16.35 6.20
CA THR A 488 -9.39 15.09 6.01
C THR A 488 -10.15 14.20 5.03
N VAL A 489 -9.44 13.68 4.02
CA VAL A 489 -9.85 12.49 3.26
C VAL A 489 -8.81 11.41 3.54
N GLN A 490 -9.24 10.36 4.25
CA GLN A 490 -8.40 9.25 4.63
C GLN A 490 -8.98 7.90 4.23
N ASN A 491 -8.11 6.89 4.11
CA ASN A 491 -8.52 5.50 3.83
C ASN A 491 -9.54 5.41 2.69
N THR A 492 -9.43 6.23 1.65
CA THR A 492 -10.44 6.35 0.59
C THR A 492 -9.91 5.77 -0.72
N LEU A 493 -10.76 5.05 -1.45
CA LEU A 493 -10.48 4.66 -2.82
C LEU A 493 -11.01 5.75 -3.76
N ILE A 494 -10.12 6.41 -4.48
CA ILE A 494 -10.42 7.45 -5.47
C ILE A 494 -10.08 6.86 -6.84
N ALA A 495 -11.09 6.54 -7.64
CA ALA A 495 -10.93 5.71 -8.81
C ALA A 495 -11.52 6.29 -10.11
N GLU A 496 -11.12 5.68 -11.23
CA GLU A 496 -11.42 6.05 -12.62
C GLU A 496 -12.64 6.97 -12.80
N THR A 497 -12.37 8.16 -13.33
CA THR A 497 -13.38 9.07 -13.88
C THR A 497 -13.58 8.80 -15.36
N ILE A 498 -14.79 9.02 -15.86
CA ILE A 498 -15.21 8.57 -17.18
C ILE A 498 -15.57 9.75 -18.09
N GLY A 499 -15.44 9.54 -19.40
CA GLY A 499 -15.87 10.54 -20.39
C GLY A 499 -14.80 11.60 -20.68
N GLY A 500 -15.22 12.72 -21.30
CA GLY A 500 -14.31 13.69 -21.91
C GLY A 500 -13.50 14.56 -20.94
N HIS A 501 -13.94 14.67 -19.68
CA HIS A 501 -13.27 15.48 -18.67
C HIS A 501 -12.34 14.68 -17.73
N SER A 502 -12.23 13.37 -17.94
CA SER A 502 -11.40 12.43 -17.16
C SER A 502 -9.94 12.84 -16.97
N GLN A 503 -9.31 13.50 -17.95
CA GLN A 503 -7.95 14.08 -17.83
C GLN A 503 -7.82 15.15 -16.73
N TYR A 504 -8.96 15.71 -16.28
CA TYR A 504 -9.09 16.64 -15.17
C TYR A 504 -9.87 16.02 -13.99
N GLY A 505 -10.19 14.73 -14.04
CA GLY A 505 -11.19 14.13 -13.16
C GLY A 505 -10.68 13.66 -11.79
N GLY A 506 -9.45 13.95 -11.38
CA GLY A 506 -8.95 13.53 -10.08
C GLY A 506 -9.50 14.35 -8.91
N VAL A 507 -8.58 14.96 -8.16
CA VAL A 507 -8.86 15.80 -7.00
C VAL A 507 -8.47 17.25 -7.31
N LEU A 508 -9.46 18.13 -7.44
CA LEU A 508 -9.27 19.56 -7.65
C LEU A 508 -9.38 20.33 -6.33
N MET A 509 -8.37 21.14 -6.01
CA MET A 509 -8.41 22.12 -4.91
C MET A 509 -8.30 23.52 -5.50
N ASN A 510 -9.41 24.25 -5.56
CA ASN A 510 -9.46 25.51 -6.31
C ASN A 510 -9.88 26.70 -5.45
N TYR A 511 -11.15 27.08 -5.41
CA TYR A 511 -11.47 28.45 -5.02
C TYR A 511 -11.28 28.73 -3.52
N SER A 512 -10.91 29.97 -3.17
CA SER A 512 -10.69 30.42 -1.78
C SER A 512 -11.47 31.70 -1.49
N ASN A 513 -11.98 31.84 -0.26
CA ASN A 513 -12.67 33.02 0.27
C ASN A 513 -12.38 33.23 1.79
N PRO A 514 -11.13 33.57 2.16
CA PRO A 514 -10.73 33.80 3.55
C PRO A 514 -11.48 34.95 4.24
N ALA A 515 -11.98 35.95 3.51
CA ALA A 515 -12.75 37.08 4.07
C ALA A 515 -14.00 36.62 4.84
N HIS A 516 -14.49 35.42 4.53
CA HIS A 516 -15.66 34.81 5.16
C HIS A 516 -15.32 33.50 5.89
N GLY A 517 -14.04 33.21 6.13
CA GLY A 517 -13.61 32.02 6.89
C GLY A 517 -13.53 30.72 6.07
N PHE A 518 -13.45 30.83 4.73
CA PHE A 518 -13.42 29.72 3.78
C PHE A 518 -12.19 29.81 2.87
N GLY A 519 -11.01 29.88 3.49
CA GLY A 519 -9.73 30.19 2.82
C GLY A 519 -9.16 29.11 1.90
N LEU A 520 -9.76 27.92 1.83
CA LEU A 520 -9.13 26.72 1.27
C LEU A 520 -7.78 26.46 1.93
N ASP A 521 -7.82 25.99 3.16
CA ASP A 521 -6.65 25.79 4.00
C ASP A 521 -6.81 24.58 4.93
N ASN A 522 -5.70 24.02 5.41
CA ASN A 522 -5.68 22.85 6.29
C ASN A 522 -6.40 21.64 5.67
N VAL A 523 -5.79 21.06 4.62
CA VAL A 523 -6.31 19.87 3.94
C VAL A 523 -5.35 18.69 4.15
N SER A 524 -5.90 17.52 4.47
CA SER A 524 -5.17 16.26 4.59
C SER A 524 -5.74 15.26 3.58
N LEU A 525 -4.91 14.80 2.66
CA LEU A 525 -5.17 13.63 1.81
C LEU A 525 -4.15 12.57 2.21
N HIS A 526 -4.57 11.54 2.96
CA HIS A 526 -3.63 10.50 3.38
C HIS A 526 -4.21 9.09 3.44
N HIS A 527 -3.37 8.06 3.32
CA HIS A 527 -3.81 6.66 3.28
C HIS A 527 -4.84 6.35 2.16
N ASN A 528 -4.83 7.10 1.06
CA ASN A 528 -5.78 6.90 -0.03
C ASN A 528 -5.17 6.06 -1.16
N ILE A 529 -6.02 5.35 -1.91
CA ILE A 529 -5.64 4.75 -3.19
C ILE A 529 -6.24 5.59 -4.31
N PHE A 530 -5.40 6.17 -5.15
CA PHE A 530 -5.77 6.75 -6.43
C PHE A 530 -5.61 5.67 -7.49
N ASN A 531 -6.67 5.24 -8.17
CA ASN A 531 -6.60 4.12 -9.13
C ASN A 531 -7.19 4.50 -10.49
N ARG A 532 -6.33 4.54 -11.52
CA ARG A 532 -6.69 4.91 -12.90
C ARG A 532 -7.28 6.32 -13.02
N ILE A 533 -6.78 7.24 -12.20
CA ILE A 533 -7.06 8.67 -12.33
C ILE A 533 -6.07 9.27 -13.34
N GLU A 534 -6.59 9.99 -14.34
CA GLU A 534 -5.74 10.52 -15.41
C GLU A 534 -4.97 11.77 -15.02
N GLY A 535 -5.62 12.74 -14.37
CA GLY A 535 -4.98 13.97 -13.91
C GLY A 535 -5.55 14.48 -12.60
N ARG A 536 -5.04 15.62 -12.11
CA ARG A 536 -5.32 16.19 -10.78
C ARG A 536 -5.04 15.21 -9.63
N LEU A 537 -3.76 14.99 -9.34
CA LEU A 537 -3.30 13.96 -8.39
C LEU A 537 -2.68 14.44 -7.06
N PRO A 538 -3.19 15.44 -6.32
CA PRO A 538 -4.24 16.39 -6.69
C PRO A 538 -3.71 17.48 -7.64
N GLU A 539 -4.62 18.32 -8.13
CA GLU A 539 -4.32 19.64 -8.64
C GLU A 539 -4.71 20.69 -7.59
N GLY A 540 -3.80 21.60 -7.26
CA GLY A 540 -4.04 22.72 -6.37
C GLY A 540 -3.79 24.05 -7.06
N SER A 541 -4.84 24.66 -7.64
CA SER A 541 -4.71 25.84 -8.51
C SER A 541 -5.02 27.16 -7.80
N ARG A 542 -5.87 27.13 -6.77
CA ARG A 542 -6.23 28.30 -5.95
C ARG A 542 -6.59 29.55 -6.77
N GLU A 543 -7.35 29.37 -7.84
CA GLU A 543 -7.74 30.40 -8.82
C GLU A 543 -8.80 31.35 -8.23
N SER A 544 -8.44 32.09 -7.18
CA SER A 544 -9.22 33.21 -6.67
C SER A 544 -8.28 34.37 -6.28
N SER A 545 -8.66 35.62 -6.58
CA SER A 545 -7.91 36.78 -6.06
C SER A 545 -7.80 36.83 -4.54
N ALA A 546 -8.65 36.13 -3.78
CA ALA A 546 -8.53 36.04 -2.32
C ALA A 546 -7.45 35.05 -1.88
N ALA A 547 -6.95 34.19 -2.78
CA ALA A 547 -5.75 33.39 -2.54
C ALA A 547 -4.46 34.21 -2.72
N ALA A 548 -4.53 35.43 -3.26
CA ALA A 548 -3.36 36.27 -3.53
C ALA A 548 -2.46 36.44 -2.30
N ASN A 549 -1.19 36.07 -2.42
CA ASN A 549 -0.17 36.09 -1.37
C ASN A 549 -0.53 35.27 -0.12
N SER A 550 -1.43 34.30 -0.25
CA SER A 550 -1.80 33.41 0.86
C SER A 550 -1.00 32.11 0.81
N THR A 551 -0.90 31.44 1.96
CA THR A 551 -0.27 30.12 2.09
C THR A 551 -1.33 29.08 2.42
N MET A 552 -1.24 27.90 1.82
CA MET A 552 -2.06 26.73 2.18
C MET A 552 -1.22 25.69 2.92
N ASN A 553 -1.74 25.18 4.03
CA ASN A 553 -1.23 24.02 4.73
C ASN A 553 -1.83 22.75 4.13
N PHE A 554 -0.97 21.86 3.65
CA PHE A 554 -1.38 20.67 2.94
C PHE A 554 -0.57 19.44 3.40
N GLU A 555 -1.27 18.43 3.91
CA GLU A 555 -0.71 17.12 4.25
C GLU A 555 -1.10 16.13 3.16
N MET A 556 -0.14 15.68 2.37
CA MET A 556 -0.34 14.72 1.28
C MET A 556 0.57 13.52 1.49
N SER A 557 0.14 12.55 2.29
CA SER A 557 1.05 11.51 2.78
C SER A 557 0.45 10.13 2.72
N ASN A 558 1.28 9.10 2.54
CA ASN A 558 0.84 7.71 2.46
C ASN A 558 -0.28 7.45 1.44
N ASN A 559 -0.28 8.17 0.32
CA ASN A 559 -1.19 7.85 -0.78
C ASN A 559 -0.51 6.89 -1.77
N LEU A 560 -1.27 5.89 -2.21
CA LEU A 560 -0.89 4.96 -3.26
C LEU A 560 -1.53 5.41 -4.57
N TYR A 561 -0.70 5.78 -5.53
CA TYR A 561 -1.13 6.16 -6.87
C TYR A 561 -0.90 4.98 -7.81
N TRP A 562 -1.98 4.32 -8.17
CA TRP A 562 -2.01 3.18 -9.06
C TRP A 562 -2.45 3.60 -10.46
N ASP A 563 -1.55 3.42 -11.41
CA ASP A 563 -1.75 3.78 -12.80
C ASP A 563 -2.09 5.28 -13.07
N PRO A 564 -1.39 6.24 -12.44
CA PRO A 564 -1.60 7.65 -12.73
C PRO A 564 -1.19 7.99 -14.17
N ARG A 565 -1.86 8.97 -14.79
CA ARG A 565 -1.50 9.47 -16.14
C ARG A 565 -0.89 10.86 -16.17
N PHE A 566 -0.80 11.49 -15.01
CA PHE A 566 -0.16 12.78 -14.82
C PHE A 566 0.61 12.83 -13.50
N PHE A 567 1.28 13.95 -13.24
CA PHE A 567 1.95 14.22 -11.96
C PHE A 567 1.01 14.93 -10.97
N VAL A 568 1.48 15.10 -9.73
CA VAL A 568 0.89 16.03 -8.75
C VAL A 568 1.18 17.46 -9.19
N ALA A 569 0.14 18.30 -9.30
CA ALA A 569 0.24 19.65 -9.85
C ALA A 569 -0.19 20.70 -8.81
N LEU A 570 0.75 21.42 -8.22
CA LEU A 570 0.46 22.51 -7.29
C LEU A 570 0.90 23.83 -7.95
N ALA A 571 -0.02 24.78 -8.08
CA ALA A 571 0.25 26.00 -8.83
C ALA A 571 1.13 26.98 -8.02
N PRO A 572 1.96 27.79 -8.70
CA PRO A 572 2.77 28.84 -8.06
C PRO A 572 2.01 30.16 -7.88
N ASP A 573 0.87 30.30 -8.57
CA ASP A 573 0.06 31.51 -8.61
C ASP A 573 -1.41 31.20 -8.95
N THR A 574 -2.25 32.23 -8.94
CA THR A 574 -3.70 32.14 -9.20
C THR A 574 -4.08 31.89 -10.67
N GLY A 575 -3.13 31.50 -11.52
CA GLY A 575 -3.37 31.12 -12.90
C GLY A 575 -4.03 32.22 -13.73
N SER A 576 -5.22 31.94 -14.26
CA SER A 576 -5.93 32.89 -15.14
C SER A 576 -6.43 34.16 -14.44
N LEU A 577 -6.50 34.16 -13.11
CA LEU A 577 -6.87 35.35 -12.35
C LEU A 577 -5.67 36.25 -12.11
N THR A 578 -5.77 37.47 -12.62
CA THR A 578 -4.65 38.41 -12.68
C THR A 578 -4.96 39.73 -11.96
N GLY A 579 -3.92 40.39 -11.46
CA GLY A 579 -4.04 41.74 -10.91
C GLY A 579 -4.10 42.83 -11.97
N PRO A 580 -4.14 44.12 -11.56
CA PRO A 580 -4.26 45.26 -12.48
C PRO A 580 -3.17 45.34 -13.57
N GLY A 581 -2.02 44.68 -13.34
CA GLY A 581 -0.92 44.58 -14.30
C GLY A 581 -0.98 43.36 -15.22
N GLY A 582 -2.04 42.54 -15.16
CA GLY A 582 -2.19 41.33 -15.98
C GLY A 582 -1.37 40.12 -15.52
N ASN A 583 -0.70 40.21 -14.36
CA ASN A 583 0.05 39.10 -13.78
C ASN A 583 -0.79 38.33 -12.76
N PRO A 584 -0.69 36.99 -12.72
CA PRO A 584 -1.27 36.18 -11.65
C PRO A 584 -0.69 36.56 -10.27
N TYR A 585 -1.45 36.34 -9.21
CA TYR A 585 -0.97 36.57 -7.85
C TYR A 585 -0.24 35.34 -7.32
N PRO A 586 0.94 35.49 -6.69
CA PRO A 586 1.63 34.33 -6.13
C PRO A 586 0.81 33.70 -5.01
N ILE A 587 0.89 32.38 -4.91
CA ILE A 587 0.34 31.58 -3.81
C ILE A 587 1.45 30.68 -3.25
N TYR A 588 1.31 30.28 -2.00
CA TYR A 588 2.35 29.54 -1.29
C TYR A 588 1.85 28.25 -0.64
N TRP A 589 2.79 27.34 -0.38
CA TRP A 589 2.52 26.00 0.15
C TRP A 589 3.40 25.72 1.37
N ASN A 590 2.75 25.34 2.47
CA ASN A 590 3.35 24.56 3.53
C ASN A 590 2.95 23.10 3.28
N LEU A 591 3.87 22.30 2.74
CA LEU A 591 3.58 20.93 2.31
C LEU A 591 4.32 19.91 3.19
N ASN A 592 3.58 18.94 3.71
CA ASN A 592 4.12 17.62 4.06
C ASN A 592 3.75 16.66 2.93
N ALA A 593 4.74 16.06 2.28
CA ALA A 593 4.53 14.99 1.32
C ALA A 593 5.40 13.80 1.73
N VAL A 594 4.81 12.80 2.37
CA VAL A 594 5.56 11.72 3.02
C VAL A 594 5.08 10.35 2.58
N ASN A 595 6.00 9.46 2.22
CA ASN A 595 5.72 8.05 1.91
C ASN A 595 4.62 7.82 0.86
N ASN A 596 4.50 8.69 -0.15
CA ASN A 596 3.62 8.44 -1.29
C ASN A 596 4.29 7.49 -2.29
N TYR A 597 3.49 6.65 -2.97
CA TYR A 597 4.01 5.71 -3.97
C TYR A 597 3.28 5.83 -5.30
N PHE A 598 4.02 6.08 -6.40
CA PHE A 598 3.49 5.97 -7.75
C PHE A 598 3.87 4.61 -8.37
N MET A 599 2.85 3.78 -8.65
CA MET A 599 2.96 2.63 -9.52
C MET A 599 2.48 3.00 -10.93
N THR A 600 3.43 3.30 -11.81
CA THR A 600 3.16 3.78 -13.16
C THR A 600 3.41 2.71 -14.22
N SER A 601 2.83 2.91 -15.40
CA SER A 601 3.14 2.08 -16.57
C SER A 601 4.56 2.31 -17.10
N GLY A 602 5.00 1.44 -18.01
CA GLY A 602 6.26 1.58 -18.75
C GLY A 602 6.32 2.78 -19.71
N SER A 603 5.21 3.48 -19.95
CA SER A 603 5.14 4.65 -20.82
C SER A 603 4.93 5.97 -20.06
N PHE A 604 4.83 5.94 -18.73
CA PHE A 604 4.63 7.15 -17.94
C PHE A 604 5.83 8.10 -18.08
N PRO A 605 5.62 9.32 -18.63
CA PRO A 605 6.74 10.16 -19.07
C PRO A 605 7.25 11.16 -18.02
N TYR A 606 6.52 11.36 -16.93
CA TYR A 606 6.77 12.43 -15.95
C TYR A 606 7.55 11.95 -14.71
N GLY A 607 7.95 12.91 -13.87
CA GLY A 607 8.24 12.68 -12.46
C GLY A 607 6.96 12.53 -11.63
N MET A 608 7.07 12.52 -10.30
CA MET A 608 5.91 12.44 -9.41
C MET A 608 5.21 13.80 -9.27
N PHE A 609 5.97 14.89 -9.30
CA PHE A 609 5.49 16.25 -9.04
C PHE A 609 5.87 17.21 -10.17
N ASP A 610 5.02 18.19 -10.45
CA ASP A 610 5.41 19.40 -11.17
C ASP A 610 6.40 20.24 -10.35
N ASP A 611 7.39 20.85 -10.99
CA ASP A 611 8.47 21.57 -10.31
C ASP A 611 8.17 23.05 -9.97
N GLN A 612 7.04 23.62 -10.37
CA GLN A 612 6.72 25.04 -10.18
C GLN A 612 6.80 25.47 -8.71
N ILE A 613 6.29 24.66 -7.78
CA ILE A 613 6.37 24.99 -6.35
C ILE A 613 7.80 24.97 -5.81
N THR A 614 8.72 24.27 -6.45
CA THR A 614 10.13 24.28 -6.02
C THR A 614 10.87 25.53 -6.47
N ARG A 615 10.31 26.32 -7.39
CA ARG A 615 10.94 27.52 -7.96
C ARG A 615 10.74 28.78 -7.11
N SER A 616 9.87 28.73 -6.10
CA SER A 616 9.55 29.86 -5.20
C SER A 616 10.16 29.65 -3.82
N SER A 617 10.89 30.66 -3.32
CA SER A 617 11.43 30.66 -1.95
C SER A 617 10.39 30.91 -0.86
N GLY A 618 9.16 31.28 -1.23
CA GLY A 618 8.03 31.39 -0.30
C GLY A 618 7.45 30.04 0.11
N ASN A 619 7.73 28.98 -0.65
CA ASN A 619 7.23 27.63 -0.35
C ASN A 619 8.13 26.91 0.67
N ARG A 620 7.50 26.14 1.56
CA ARG A 620 8.13 25.39 2.64
C ARG A 620 7.70 23.94 2.55
N LEU A 621 8.60 23.07 2.13
CA LEU A 621 8.30 21.70 1.74
C LEU A 621 9.06 20.73 2.63
N TYR A 622 8.36 19.78 3.23
CA TYR A 622 8.93 18.57 3.81
C TYR A 622 8.56 17.39 2.92
N LEU A 623 9.57 16.79 2.28
CA LEU A 623 9.42 15.58 1.46
C LEU A 623 10.29 14.47 2.05
N SER A 624 9.69 13.30 2.28
CA SER A 624 10.40 12.15 2.81
C SER A 624 9.78 10.83 2.35
N GLY A 625 10.58 9.94 1.78
CA GLY A 625 10.18 8.57 1.48
C GLY A 625 9.24 8.41 0.28
N ASN A 626 9.02 9.45 -0.52
CA ASN A 626 8.22 9.35 -1.74
C ASN A 626 8.98 8.59 -2.83
N GLN A 627 8.32 7.65 -3.50
CA GLN A 627 8.96 6.77 -4.48
C GLN A 627 8.08 6.50 -5.70
N MET A 628 8.73 6.19 -6.82
CA MET A 628 8.07 5.70 -8.03
C MET A 628 8.68 4.36 -8.46
N ASN A 629 7.86 3.42 -8.92
CA ASN A 629 8.33 2.13 -9.44
C ASN A 629 9.30 2.28 -10.63
N ARG A 630 9.10 3.30 -11.46
CA ARG A 630 9.90 3.55 -12.68
C ARG A 630 11.30 4.07 -12.39
N TYR A 631 11.48 4.77 -11.27
CA TYR A 631 12.74 5.42 -10.89
C TYR A 631 13.10 5.04 -9.45
N PRO A 632 13.38 3.75 -9.15
CA PRO A 632 13.56 3.28 -7.77
C PRO A 632 14.77 3.88 -7.06
N GLY A 633 15.73 4.46 -7.80
CA GLY A 633 16.88 5.18 -7.25
C GLY A 633 16.67 6.68 -7.08
N ARG A 634 15.49 7.22 -7.40
CA ARG A 634 15.15 8.66 -7.23
C ARG A 634 14.04 8.81 -6.21
N THR A 635 14.19 9.78 -5.32
CA THR A 635 13.24 10.01 -4.21
C THR A 635 12.96 11.48 -3.99
N ASP A 636 11.82 11.77 -3.38
CA ASP A 636 11.51 13.09 -2.83
C ASP A 636 11.75 14.25 -3.81
N TYR A 637 12.68 15.16 -3.49
CA TYR A 637 12.97 16.35 -4.30
C TYR A 637 13.50 16.03 -5.71
N GLU A 638 14.03 14.83 -5.94
CA GLU A 638 14.51 14.40 -7.26
C GLU A 638 13.36 14.08 -8.21
N LEU A 639 12.15 13.85 -7.70
CA LEU A 639 10.96 13.48 -8.46
C LEU A 639 10.17 14.69 -9.00
N PHE A 640 10.68 15.91 -8.83
CA PHE A 640 10.07 17.15 -9.32
C PHE A 640 10.54 17.50 -10.73
N TYR A 641 9.60 17.62 -11.68
CA TYR A 641 9.89 18.04 -13.04
C TYR A 641 8.60 18.39 -13.84
N CYS A 642 8.63 19.50 -14.59
CA CYS A 642 7.48 20.00 -15.35
C CYS A 642 6.97 19.10 -16.48
N CYS A 643 7.86 18.29 -17.04
CA CYS A 643 7.79 17.99 -18.47
C CYS A 643 7.74 16.48 -18.74
N ASN A 644 7.28 16.11 -19.94
CA ASN A 644 7.01 14.73 -20.35
C ASN A 644 8.26 14.00 -20.90
N ASP A 645 9.45 14.46 -20.55
CA ASP A 645 10.72 13.88 -20.94
C ASP A 645 11.60 13.53 -19.72
N TYR A 646 10.99 13.42 -18.52
CA TYR A 646 11.71 13.06 -17.30
C TYR A 646 12.50 11.75 -17.42
N SER A 647 11.97 10.80 -18.19
CA SER A 647 12.62 9.52 -18.49
C SER A 647 13.94 9.63 -19.26
N THR A 648 14.23 10.78 -19.87
CA THR A 648 15.45 11.05 -20.63
C THR A 648 16.55 11.69 -19.77
N LEU A 649 16.22 12.19 -18.59
CA LEU A 649 17.17 12.89 -17.72
C LEU A 649 18.23 11.94 -17.19
N SER A 650 19.49 12.34 -17.30
CA SER A 650 20.62 11.70 -16.62
C SER A 650 20.61 12.03 -15.12
N ASN A 651 21.48 11.36 -14.36
CA ASN A 651 21.66 11.70 -12.93
C ASN A 651 22.26 13.10 -12.74
N ASP A 652 23.09 13.56 -13.67
CA ASP A 652 23.67 14.90 -13.64
C ASP A 652 22.61 15.97 -13.90
N ASP A 653 21.68 15.70 -14.83
CA ASP A 653 20.54 16.60 -15.08
C ASP A 653 19.67 16.73 -13.83
N VAL A 654 19.35 15.61 -13.17
CA VAL A 654 18.57 15.63 -11.92
C VAL A 654 19.32 16.36 -10.80
N ALA A 655 20.63 16.14 -10.65
CA ALA A 655 21.43 16.86 -9.66
C ALA A 655 21.44 18.38 -9.93
N ALA A 656 21.52 18.79 -11.20
CA ALA A 656 21.43 20.19 -11.59
C ALA A 656 20.06 20.80 -11.29
N LEU A 657 18.96 20.08 -11.58
CA LEU A 657 17.60 20.49 -11.23
C LEU A 657 17.45 20.64 -9.72
N LEU A 658 17.93 19.66 -8.94
CA LEU A 658 17.88 19.68 -7.48
C LEU A 658 18.60 20.90 -6.88
N ALA A 659 19.76 21.27 -7.47
CA ALA A 659 20.53 22.45 -7.09
C ALA A 659 19.87 23.78 -7.50
N ALA A 660 19.00 23.76 -8.51
CA ALA A 660 18.27 24.95 -8.98
C ALA A 660 17.02 25.27 -8.15
N GLN A 661 16.51 24.31 -7.36
CA GLN A 661 15.35 24.49 -6.49
C GLN A 661 15.57 25.62 -5.47
N ARG A 662 14.52 26.42 -5.24
CA ARG A 662 14.51 27.61 -4.38
C ARG A 662 13.58 27.50 -3.18
N ALA A 663 12.63 26.57 -3.20
CA ALA A 663 11.77 26.30 -2.06
C ALA A 663 12.58 25.91 -0.82
N GLN A 664 12.07 26.29 0.34
CA GLN A 664 12.67 25.96 1.63
C GLN A 664 12.45 24.47 1.90
N LYS A 665 13.55 23.71 1.93
CA LYS A 665 13.56 22.28 2.27
C LYS A 665 13.60 22.15 3.79
N LEU A 666 12.54 21.63 4.38
CA LEU A 666 12.46 21.49 5.83
C LEU A 666 13.12 20.18 6.29
N PRO A 667 13.82 20.17 7.44
CA PRO A 667 14.43 18.96 8.00
C PRO A 667 13.42 18.07 8.73
N SER A 668 12.23 18.60 9.03
CA SER A 668 11.15 17.91 9.72
C SER A 668 9.81 18.31 9.14
N ARG A 669 8.80 17.46 9.35
CA ARG A 669 7.41 17.77 8.96
C ARG A 669 6.95 19.07 9.61
N HIS A 670 6.05 19.77 8.92
CA HIS A 670 5.27 20.83 9.54
C HIS A 670 4.48 20.26 10.74
N PRO A 671 4.26 21.04 11.80
CA PRO A 671 3.52 20.64 12.99
C PRO A 671 1.99 20.63 12.73
N PHE A 672 1.58 20.01 11.62
CA PHE A 672 0.19 19.72 11.34
C PHE A 672 -0.31 18.63 12.29
N PRO A 673 -1.64 18.48 12.46
CA PRO A 673 -2.21 17.35 13.19
C PRO A 673 -1.55 16.04 12.78
N ALA A 674 -1.38 15.15 13.77
CA ALA A 674 -0.64 13.92 13.58
C ALA A 674 -1.34 13.03 12.55
N ILE A 675 -0.52 12.31 11.79
CA ILE A 675 -0.94 11.17 10.98
C ILE A 675 0.05 10.04 11.23
N SER A 676 -0.43 8.80 11.16
CA SER A 676 0.41 7.62 11.21
C SER A 676 1.12 7.43 9.88
N TYR A 677 2.35 6.92 9.90
CA TYR A 677 3.11 6.67 8.68
C TYR A 677 3.31 5.18 8.42
N THR A 678 2.93 4.73 7.21
CA THR A 678 3.29 3.41 6.69
C THR A 678 4.53 3.53 5.79
N PRO A 679 5.58 2.71 5.92
CA PRO A 679 6.69 2.74 4.97
C PRO A 679 6.22 2.47 3.54
N THR A 680 6.76 3.20 2.55
CA THR A 680 6.33 3.14 1.15
C THR A 680 6.31 1.72 0.56
N ALA A 681 7.28 0.89 0.95
CA ALA A 681 7.36 -0.52 0.54
C ALA A 681 6.20 -1.39 1.04
N GLN A 682 5.53 -0.99 2.12
CA GLN A 682 4.39 -1.70 2.74
C GLN A 682 3.04 -1.09 2.33
N LEU A 683 3.05 0.10 1.73
CA LEU A 683 1.85 0.89 1.48
C LEU A 683 0.79 0.15 0.66
N ARG A 684 1.22 -0.59 -0.37
CA ARG A 684 0.30 -1.38 -1.20
C ARG A 684 -0.48 -2.41 -0.38
N THR A 685 0.21 -3.17 0.48
CA THR A 685 -0.42 -4.22 1.28
C THR A 685 -1.29 -3.62 2.38
N ALA A 686 -0.86 -2.53 3.02
CA ALA A 686 -1.64 -1.85 4.03
C ALA A 686 -2.96 -1.32 3.45
N LEU A 687 -2.89 -0.52 2.38
CA LEU A 687 -4.07 0.15 1.84
C LEU A 687 -5.05 -0.77 1.11
N LEU A 688 -4.60 -1.92 0.58
CA LEU A 688 -5.52 -2.94 0.07
C LEU A 688 -6.54 -3.39 1.13
N ASN A 689 -6.13 -3.37 2.39
CA ASN A 689 -6.94 -3.80 3.51
C ASN A 689 -7.66 -2.65 4.22
N THR A 690 -7.31 -1.37 3.98
CA THR A 690 -7.90 -0.23 4.70
C THR A 690 -8.56 0.82 3.79
N ALA A 691 -8.21 0.96 2.52
CA ALA A 691 -8.74 2.05 1.70
C ALA A 691 -10.03 1.70 0.93
N GLY A 692 -11.11 2.45 1.15
CA GLY A 692 -12.39 2.39 0.42
C GLY A 692 -13.58 1.97 1.30
N ALA A 693 -14.75 1.78 0.72
CA ALA A 693 -15.96 1.40 1.46
C ALA A 693 -16.11 -0.13 1.61
N TRP A 694 -16.77 -0.54 2.69
CA TRP A 694 -17.11 -1.94 2.96
C TRP A 694 -18.61 -2.14 3.17
N PRO A 695 -19.17 -3.30 2.79
CA PRO A 695 -18.52 -4.36 2.00
C PRO A 695 -18.10 -3.84 0.61
N ARG A 696 -17.18 -4.52 -0.07
CA ARG A 696 -16.72 -4.08 -1.40
C ARG A 696 -17.80 -4.31 -2.45
N ASP A 697 -18.10 -3.30 -3.26
CA ASP A 697 -18.93 -3.50 -4.45
C ASP A 697 -18.11 -4.17 -5.59
N PRO A 698 -18.75 -4.61 -6.68
CA PRO A 698 -18.05 -5.20 -7.81
C PRO A 698 -17.00 -4.26 -8.44
N MET A 699 -17.26 -2.94 -8.46
CA MET A 699 -16.30 -1.95 -8.98
C MET A 699 -15.03 -1.87 -8.14
N ASP A 700 -15.14 -1.75 -6.81
CA ASP A 700 -14.01 -1.77 -5.89
C ASP A 700 -13.23 -3.08 -6.00
N THR A 701 -13.94 -4.22 -6.03
CA THR A 701 -13.33 -5.54 -6.15
C THR A 701 -12.50 -5.66 -7.43
N ARG A 702 -13.04 -5.19 -8.56
CA ARG A 702 -12.33 -5.16 -9.85
C ARG A 702 -11.09 -4.26 -9.78
N LEU A 703 -11.25 -3.03 -9.30
CA LEU A 703 -10.20 -2.02 -9.27
C LEU A 703 -9.05 -2.40 -8.34
N LEU A 704 -9.37 -2.83 -7.11
CA LEU A 704 -8.39 -3.29 -6.14
C LEU A 704 -7.79 -4.64 -6.52
N GLY A 705 -8.49 -5.46 -7.31
CA GLY A 705 -7.94 -6.68 -7.90
C GLY A 705 -6.67 -6.43 -8.71
N PHE A 706 -6.59 -5.31 -9.45
CA PHE A 706 -5.37 -4.93 -10.17
C PHE A 706 -4.23 -4.54 -9.22
N VAL A 707 -4.55 -3.78 -8.17
CA VAL A 707 -3.58 -3.40 -7.12
C VAL A 707 -3.03 -4.64 -6.41
N ALA A 708 -3.92 -5.56 -6.01
CA ALA A 708 -3.57 -6.81 -5.33
C ALA A 708 -2.69 -7.73 -6.20
N ASN A 709 -2.99 -7.83 -7.49
CA ASN A 709 -2.22 -8.63 -8.44
C ASN A 709 -0.97 -7.92 -8.97
N ASN A 710 -0.64 -6.74 -8.45
CA ASN A 710 0.48 -5.92 -8.92
C ASN A 710 0.43 -5.67 -10.45
N ALA A 711 -0.76 -5.45 -10.99
CA ALA A 711 -1.02 -5.28 -12.40
C ALA A 711 -1.66 -3.92 -12.69
N ILE A 712 -1.43 -3.38 -13.88
CA ILE A 712 -2.16 -2.22 -14.39
C ILE A 712 -3.27 -2.72 -15.31
N SER A 713 -4.48 -2.16 -15.17
CA SER A 713 -5.59 -2.51 -16.04
C SER A 713 -5.28 -2.15 -17.50
N PRO A 714 -5.53 -3.05 -18.46
CA PRO A 714 -5.33 -2.77 -19.88
C PRO A 714 -6.44 -1.88 -20.48
N ALA A 715 -7.52 -1.61 -19.75
CA ALA A 715 -8.61 -0.78 -20.22
C ALA A 715 -8.22 0.71 -20.26
N SER A 716 -8.87 1.48 -21.13
CA SER A 716 -8.70 2.94 -21.15
C SER A 716 -9.11 3.54 -19.81
N PRO A 717 -8.30 4.42 -19.18
CA PRO A 717 -8.57 4.97 -17.85
C PRO A 717 -9.85 5.82 -17.79
N ASN A 718 -10.26 6.44 -18.90
CA ASN A 718 -11.48 7.25 -19.00
C ASN A 718 -12.79 6.47 -19.22
N THR A 719 -12.82 5.17 -18.93
CA THR A 719 -14.00 4.33 -19.14
C THR A 719 -14.20 3.37 -17.98
N ASN A 720 -15.46 3.08 -17.65
CA ASN A 720 -15.83 1.90 -16.89
C ASN A 720 -16.33 0.81 -17.86
N PRO A 721 -15.45 -0.08 -18.34
CA PRO A 721 -15.84 -1.10 -19.30
C PRO A 721 -16.72 -2.21 -18.69
N ALA A 722 -16.71 -2.37 -17.36
CA ALA A 722 -17.47 -3.41 -16.68
C ALA A 722 -18.93 -3.01 -16.41
N GLY A 723 -19.25 -1.71 -16.43
CA GLY A 723 -20.59 -1.20 -16.14
C GLY A 723 -21.07 -1.53 -14.73
N ASP A 724 -20.13 -1.63 -13.79
CA ASP A 724 -20.34 -2.20 -12.45
C ASP A 724 -20.52 -1.17 -11.33
N ALA A 725 -20.46 0.13 -11.66
CA ALA A 725 -20.49 1.21 -10.69
C ALA A 725 -21.76 1.24 -9.82
N LEU A 726 -22.90 0.75 -10.31
CA LEU A 726 -24.17 0.74 -9.58
C LEU A 726 -24.60 -0.66 -9.12
N LEU A 727 -23.71 -1.65 -9.23
CA LEU A 727 -24.01 -2.99 -8.75
C LEU A 727 -23.80 -3.07 -7.23
N PRO A 728 -24.74 -3.63 -6.45
CA PRO A 728 -24.56 -3.79 -5.02
C PRO A 728 -23.53 -4.89 -4.70
N ALA A 729 -23.04 -4.90 -3.45
CA ALA A 729 -22.11 -5.91 -2.93
C ALA A 729 -22.75 -7.27 -2.62
N TYR A 730 -23.99 -7.50 -3.04
CA TYR A 730 -24.76 -8.72 -2.76
C TYR A 730 -25.56 -9.14 -3.99
N SER A 731 -25.87 -10.44 -4.08
CA SER A 731 -26.74 -11.00 -5.11
C SER A 731 -28.14 -11.28 -4.55
N GLY A 732 -29.19 -10.95 -5.30
CA GLY A 732 -30.58 -11.20 -4.90
C GLY A 732 -31.12 -10.10 -3.98
N SER A 733 -31.87 -10.50 -2.95
CA SER A 733 -32.46 -9.56 -1.98
C SER A 733 -31.37 -8.93 -1.10
N ALA A 734 -31.57 -7.66 -0.74
CA ALA A 734 -30.70 -6.98 0.21
C ALA A 734 -30.69 -7.71 1.57
N PRO A 735 -29.54 -7.81 2.25
CA PRO A 735 -29.49 -8.35 3.61
C PRO A 735 -30.36 -7.51 4.56
N LEU A 736 -31.00 -8.17 5.51
CA LEU A 736 -31.82 -7.50 6.52
C LEU A 736 -30.94 -6.77 7.54
N PRO A 737 -31.38 -5.61 8.05
CA PRO A 737 -30.72 -4.98 9.18
C PRO A 737 -30.86 -5.84 10.44
N PRO A 738 -29.89 -5.79 11.36
CA PRO A 738 -30.03 -6.43 12.65
C PRO A 738 -31.19 -5.80 13.43
N THR A 739 -31.71 -6.55 14.41
CA THR A 739 -32.73 -6.04 15.32
C THR A 739 -32.10 -5.04 16.29
N ASP A 740 -32.78 -3.92 16.46
CA ASP A 740 -32.53 -2.84 17.43
C ASP A 740 -33.92 -2.48 17.99
N THR A 741 -34.17 -2.90 19.22
CA THR A 741 -35.49 -2.91 19.85
C THR A 741 -35.91 -1.52 20.33
N ASP A 742 -34.98 -0.72 20.85
CA ASP A 742 -35.26 0.63 21.36
C ASP A 742 -34.96 1.76 20.35
N ASN A 743 -34.38 1.41 19.20
CA ASN A 743 -34.03 2.29 18.08
C ASN A 743 -32.95 3.33 18.39
N ASP A 744 -31.99 2.98 19.22
CA ASP A 744 -30.91 3.87 19.63
C ASP A 744 -29.66 3.80 18.73
N GLY A 745 -29.64 2.92 17.72
CA GLY A 745 -28.53 2.77 16.80
C GLY A 745 -27.63 1.57 17.06
N MET A 746 -27.79 0.90 18.20
CA MET A 746 -27.01 -0.27 18.61
C MET A 746 -27.87 -1.53 18.48
N PRO A 747 -27.39 -2.61 17.86
CA PRO A 747 -28.18 -3.85 17.76
C PRO A 747 -28.30 -4.59 19.10
N ASP A 748 -29.45 -5.21 19.36
CA ASP A 748 -29.72 -5.94 20.60
C ASP A 748 -28.62 -6.95 20.94
N THR A 749 -28.10 -7.65 19.92
CA THR A 749 -27.03 -8.65 20.10
C THR A 749 -25.70 -8.03 20.52
N TRP A 750 -25.38 -6.85 20.01
CA TRP A 750 -24.17 -6.12 20.37
C TRP A 750 -24.30 -5.53 21.77
N GLU A 751 -25.46 -4.96 22.11
CA GLU A 751 -25.75 -4.41 23.43
C GLU A 751 -25.64 -5.46 24.53
N VAL A 752 -26.30 -6.62 24.35
CA VAL A 752 -26.21 -7.73 25.30
C VAL A 752 -24.76 -8.22 25.47
N THR A 753 -23.98 -8.24 24.39
CA THR A 753 -22.55 -8.64 24.44
C THR A 753 -21.71 -7.65 25.24
N ASN A 754 -22.07 -6.36 25.19
CA ASN A 754 -21.39 -5.27 25.91
C ASN A 754 -22.02 -4.94 27.27
N GLY A 755 -22.97 -5.76 27.75
CA GLY A 755 -23.58 -5.60 29.08
C GLY A 755 -24.62 -4.48 29.18
N LEU A 756 -25.17 -4.02 28.06
CA LEU A 756 -26.26 -3.06 27.98
C LEU A 756 -27.63 -3.76 27.92
N ASP A 757 -28.71 -3.02 28.22
CA ASP A 757 -30.08 -3.50 28.15
C ASP A 757 -30.72 -3.05 26.82
N PRO A 758 -31.05 -3.98 25.89
CA PRO A 758 -31.51 -3.65 24.54
C PRO A 758 -32.93 -3.05 24.48
N THR A 759 -33.52 -2.75 25.63
CA THR A 759 -34.82 -2.10 25.73
C THR A 759 -34.72 -0.66 26.25
N ILE A 760 -33.51 -0.17 26.54
CA ILE A 760 -33.24 1.15 27.12
C ILE A 760 -32.28 1.93 26.23
N ALA A 761 -32.84 2.90 25.48
CA ALA A 761 -32.06 3.72 24.57
C ALA A 761 -30.90 4.43 25.28
N GLY A 762 -29.68 4.15 24.81
CA GLY A 762 -28.42 4.54 25.40
C GLY A 762 -27.43 5.18 24.42
N ALA A 763 -27.84 5.53 23.19
CA ALA A 763 -26.97 6.08 22.14
C ALA A 763 -25.91 7.10 22.60
N ASN A 764 -26.29 8.05 23.48
CA ASN A 764 -25.45 9.13 23.98
C ASN A 764 -24.87 8.88 25.38
N ALA A 765 -25.16 7.72 25.97
CA ALA A 765 -24.49 7.29 27.19
C ALA A 765 -22.99 7.09 26.92
N ARG A 766 -22.18 7.10 27.97
CA ARG A 766 -20.70 6.99 27.90
C ARG A 766 -20.24 5.96 28.90
N THR A 767 -20.87 4.80 28.87
CA THR A 767 -20.63 3.73 29.84
C THR A 767 -19.49 2.83 29.41
N LEU A 768 -19.21 2.77 28.09
CA LEU A 768 -18.23 1.86 27.50
C LEU A 768 -16.86 2.51 27.22
N SER A 769 -16.79 3.84 27.09
CA SER A 769 -15.56 4.53 26.73
C SER A 769 -14.98 5.39 27.86
N ALA A 770 -13.80 5.02 28.36
CA ALA A 770 -13.05 5.86 29.30
C ALA A 770 -12.55 7.19 28.66
N ALA A 771 -12.42 7.24 27.34
CA ALA A 771 -12.04 8.45 26.60
C ALA A 771 -13.21 9.44 26.48
N GLY A 772 -14.46 8.99 26.64
CA GLY A 772 -15.64 9.84 26.57
C GLY A 772 -16.40 9.82 25.24
N TYR A 773 -16.11 8.86 24.36
CA TYR A 773 -16.98 8.54 23.22
C TYR A 773 -18.33 8.04 23.71
N THR A 774 -19.40 8.32 22.96
CA THR A 774 -20.71 7.75 23.26
C THR A 774 -20.73 6.24 23.00
N ASP A 775 -21.64 5.52 23.64
CA ASP A 775 -21.78 4.07 23.47
C ASP A 775 -22.11 3.74 22.00
N LEU A 776 -22.89 4.60 21.30
CA LEU A 776 -23.09 4.50 19.86
C LEU A 776 -21.78 4.70 19.07
N GLU A 777 -20.92 5.65 19.43
CA GLU A 777 -19.63 5.84 18.76
C GLU A 777 -18.69 4.65 18.94
N VAL A 778 -18.71 4.02 20.12
CA VAL A 778 -18.00 2.76 20.36
C VAL A 778 -18.49 1.68 19.41
N TYR A 779 -19.81 1.48 19.32
CA TYR A 779 -20.40 0.53 18.36
C TYR A 779 -20.02 0.84 16.91
N LEU A 780 -20.15 2.10 16.48
CA LEU A 780 -19.84 2.50 15.10
C LEU A 780 -18.37 2.27 14.74
N HIS A 781 -17.46 2.48 15.69
CA HIS A 781 -16.03 2.22 15.51
C HIS A 781 -15.73 0.72 15.42
N GLU A 782 -16.26 -0.09 16.33
CA GLU A 782 -16.11 -1.55 16.29
C GLU A 782 -16.71 -2.15 15.01
N LEU A 783 -17.87 -1.65 14.60
CA LEU A 783 -18.50 -2.06 13.35
C LEU A 783 -17.61 -1.73 12.16
N SER A 784 -17.08 -0.51 12.06
CA SER A 784 -16.12 -0.15 11.01
C SER A 784 -14.90 -1.10 11.00
N ALA A 785 -14.28 -1.33 12.16
CA ALA A 785 -13.14 -2.24 12.29
C ALA A 785 -13.45 -3.68 11.86
N SER A 786 -14.63 -4.21 12.21
CA SER A 786 -15.06 -5.56 11.82
C SER A 786 -15.28 -5.68 10.32
N ARG A 787 -15.82 -4.64 9.66
CA ARG A 787 -16.00 -4.58 8.21
C ARG A 787 -14.68 -4.67 7.47
N ILE A 788 -13.66 -3.98 7.97
CA ILE A 788 -12.31 -3.92 7.40
C ILE A 788 -11.59 -5.27 7.55
N THR A 789 -11.63 -5.86 8.75
CA THR A 789 -10.89 -7.08 9.09
C THR A 789 -11.58 -8.38 8.68
N GLY A 790 -12.84 -8.31 8.22
CA GLY A 790 -13.60 -9.47 7.73
C GLY A 790 -14.13 -10.38 8.83
N TRP A 791 -14.32 -9.88 10.05
CA TRP A 791 -15.03 -10.62 11.09
C TRP A 791 -16.54 -10.58 10.80
N ALA A 792 -17.05 -11.69 10.25
CA ALA A 792 -18.42 -12.14 10.37
C ALA A 792 -18.44 -13.67 10.29
#